data_AF-A0AAV5TNT2-F1
#
_entry.id   AF-A0AAV5TNT2-F1
#
_cell.length_a   1.000
_cell.length_b   1.000
_cell.length_c   1.000
_cell.angle_alpha   90.00
_cell.angle_beta   90.00
_cell.angle_gamma   90.00
#
_symmetry.space_group_name_H-M   'P 1'
#
loop_
_entity.id
_entity.type
_entity.pdbx_description
1 polymer ?
#
loop_
_entity_poly.entity_id
_entity_poly.type
_entity_poly.pdbx_seq_one_letter_code
_entity_poly.pdbx_strand_id
1 'polypeptide(L)'
;SESSLLLSHRQATFSTREWEWEEGEKKGKKKEMSVRGWRIWQKNDEGTMEILVEPPPRRDEVLVIVGNAVYTKDTATFDDDRRLYKKITDGYGIMGILRITPEDSVLVVVTGVVSVGKLKDDADILRVTSTEFIPLNMMATTGNDVDTRLPSLQRLISSGSFYFSASPSFDLTLSAQRRAEGGGSDFRFFWNRSLHFPLERHSIDSSLWFLKCMCGSVLVRTVYVGHRTARAAIVSRLSCERVGTRFNVRGANDLGAVANFVETEQLLVFEEEEVSFVQIRGSIPLFWDQPGLQVGSHKVKLRAFEASVPAYYRHFYQLRKLYEEVAVVTLLGSKEGERMLGDAFKTQHAKCAPDVPFIAFDYHAEMKSSRENIERLKRQIFPLAERHGYFHSKGGRVVRHQSGTMRTNCLDCLDRTNCVQTLLGLHMLCAQLEGLQIETTNANTFTRIEEVFKDVWQKNGDQCSIIYAGTGALEGKSKLKDASRSIARTIQNNLMDGSKQESFDLFLQGSAVPPVLFDRASNLLPTSLVQGNYYFREYPSAVENLLEQANYLTTSAPLTIFVGTWNVNGGKNMYNVAFRNEAKLGDWIFPHANLVSVSDMDSIPDIVAIGVEELVDLNASNIVKASTTNQRLWCEGLRKTLHEKAPYVLLGCEQLVGVCLFVFAKAALAPFLKDFSIASVKTGMGGATGNKGSVGLRLVVHSTSIVFVCSHFAAGQNEIRDRNEDYATAMRKLHFSGGRTIESHDVIFWFGDFNYRISMGGEEVKRAVRANQIDLIVGGDQLTAQKQAGMTFVGFEEGRLNFAPTYKYDTFSDDYDTSEKCRTPAWTDRVLWRETNWRGGMPKVQLRAYGRCELKTSDHRPVYALFTVDAQAVDWTKAEGVVEDVVGLMGPPDATVICSLVCPHDPLFPAALVDTVLDRVRELGVPVLATNRVGGDLWLFLESGESALAALSMDGLSIGPGQELAVRLRTPDWMDTVGPKISAHDPSAITFAGASVDAMGGDGNSLFNFDEEDEEVALTMLRMAPPERPRPPSVRSGGTPIRGEGGGSTPHRVPSGSSLANLDWPSDTSSSFGSLPTASPFEASWTSIPPPQQPSLTTLQPLGASPAVPPSIPSRPAPPPPRHGASPLMRHG
;
A
#
# COMPACT_ATOMS: atom_id res chain seq x y z
N SER A 1 9.84 49.64 -40.45
CA SER A 1 10.51 49.68 -39.12
C SER A 1 10.02 48.51 -38.31
N GLU A 2 10.84 48.07 -37.34
CA GLU A 2 10.57 47.02 -36.35
C GLU A 2 10.27 45.61 -36.86
N SER A 3 11.31 44.79 -36.77
CA SER A 3 11.32 43.34 -36.92
C SER A 3 11.40 42.66 -35.55
N SER A 4 10.49 41.71 -35.32
CA SER A 4 10.68 40.46 -34.55
C SER A 4 11.69 40.40 -33.40
N LEU A 5 11.20 40.18 -32.17
CA LEU A 5 11.95 39.54 -31.09
C LEU A 5 11.19 38.32 -30.56
N LEU A 6 11.75 37.13 -30.79
CA LEU A 6 11.25 35.85 -30.28
C LEU A 6 12.23 35.32 -29.23
N LEU A 7 11.70 34.97 -28.06
CA LEU A 7 12.47 34.39 -26.95
C LEU A 7 12.87 32.95 -27.27
N SER A 8 14.17 32.65 -27.24
CA SER A 8 14.70 31.29 -27.22
C SER A 8 15.23 30.95 -25.83
N HIS A 9 14.74 29.85 -25.24
CA HIS A 9 15.32 29.30 -24.02
C HIS A 9 16.62 28.56 -24.35
N ARG A 10 17.75 29.08 -23.89
CA ARG A 10 19.01 28.34 -23.88
C ARG A 10 19.03 27.35 -22.71
N GLN A 11 19.15 26.07 -23.02
CA GLN A 11 19.65 25.08 -22.05
C GLN A 11 21.08 25.47 -21.65
N ALA A 12 21.35 25.55 -20.37
CA ALA A 12 22.70 25.73 -19.85
C ALA A 12 23.40 24.37 -19.80
N THR A 13 24.22 24.08 -20.81
CA THR A 13 25.20 23.00 -20.75
C THR A 13 26.26 23.36 -19.71
N PHE A 14 26.28 22.65 -18.58
CA PHE A 14 27.42 22.71 -17.67
C PHE A 14 28.60 22.00 -18.34
N SER A 15 29.58 22.79 -18.79
CA SER A 15 30.86 22.28 -19.27
C SER A 15 31.53 21.47 -18.17
N THR A 16 31.71 20.18 -18.43
CA THR A 16 32.73 19.36 -17.78
C THR A 16 34.09 19.97 -18.12
N ARG A 17 34.73 20.59 -17.14
CA ARG A 17 36.18 20.82 -17.22
C ARG A 17 36.86 19.50 -16.94
N GLU A 18 37.25 18.84 -18.03
CA GLU A 18 38.28 17.81 -17.99
C GLU A 18 39.54 18.40 -17.35
N TRP A 19 40.08 17.70 -16.36
CA TRP A 19 41.45 17.92 -15.91
C TRP A 19 42.28 16.85 -16.61
N GLU A 20 42.87 17.22 -17.74
CA GLU A 20 43.87 16.39 -18.40
C GLU A 20 45.03 16.17 -17.44
N TRP A 21 45.37 14.90 -17.20
CA TRP A 21 46.62 14.55 -16.56
C TRP A 21 47.70 14.50 -17.65
N GLU A 22 48.65 15.43 -17.63
CA GLU A 22 49.84 15.34 -18.47
C GLU A 22 50.67 14.12 -18.06
N GLU A 23 50.69 13.07 -18.89
CA GLU A 23 51.55 11.91 -18.70
C GLU A 23 53.03 12.27 -18.96
N GLY A 24 53.72 12.69 -17.90
CA GLY A 24 55.18 12.74 -17.90
C GLY A 24 55.79 11.34 -17.84
N GLU A 25 56.42 10.88 -18.92
CA GLU A 25 57.08 9.57 -19.00
C GLU A 25 58.07 9.30 -17.84
N LYS A 26 57.67 8.46 -16.86
CA LYS A 26 58.61 7.69 -16.04
C LYS A 26 58.14 6.26 -15.86
N LYS A 27 58.85 5.33 -16.52
CA LYS A 27 58.65 3.88 -16.41
C LYS A 27 58.79 3.41 -14.95
N GLY A 28 57.67 3.06 -14.32
CA GLY A 28 57.62 2.43 -13.00
C GLY A 28 56.26 1.80 -12.74
N LYS A 29 56.18 0.46 -12.71
CA LYS A 29 54.91 -0.27 -12.61
C LYS A 29 54.16 0.01 -11.30
N LYS A 30 53.04 0.73 -11.38
CA LYS A 30 51.84 0.46 -10.58
C LYS A 30 50.66 0.31 -11.55
N LYS A 31 50.10 -0.91 -11.62
CA LYS A 31 48.96 -1.22 -12.49
C LYS A 31 47.69 -0.79 -11.77
N GLU A 32 47.33 0.50 -11.87
CA GLU A 32 46.04 0.96 -11.35
C GLU A 32 44.91 0.22 -12.06
N MET A 33 43.93 -0.24 -11.28
CA MET A 33 42.85 -1.07 -11.81
C MET A 33 41.83 -0.20 -12.52
N SER A 34 41.63 -0.42 -13.82
CA SER A 34 40.35 -0.07 -14.44
C SER A 34 39.26 -0.84 -13.70
N VAL A 35 38.37 -0.12 -13.01
CA VAL A 35 37.19 -0.69 -12.36
C VAL A 35 36.19 -1.21 -13.43
N ARG A 36 36.30 -0.70 -14.66
CA ARG A 36 35.61 -1.26 -15.84
C ARG A 36 36.40 -2.47 -16.34
N GLY A 37 35.85 -3.66 -16.13
CA GLY A 37 36.51 -4.93 -16.48
C GLY A 37 35.56 -6.08 -16.82
N TRP A 38 34.27 -5.92 -16.57
CA TRP A 38 33.24 -6.87 -16.99
C TRP A 38 32.93 -6.67 -18.47
N ARG A 39 32.97 -7.73 -19.25
CA ARG A 39 32.74 -7.72 -20.70
C ARG A 39 31.56 -8.61 -21.02
N ILE A 40 30.55 -8.04 -21.68
CA ILE A 40 29.35 -8.77 -22.05
C ILE A 40 29.39 -9.09 -23.54
N TRP A 41 29.16 -10.36 -23.85
CA TRP A 41 29.24 -10.94 -25.17
C TRP A 41 27.91 -11.62 -25.51
N GLN A 42 27.54 -11.63 -26.78
CA GLN A 42 26.37 -12.32 -27.30
C GLN A 42 26.79 -13.21 -28.47
N LYS A 43 26.37 -14.46 -28.44
CA LYS A 43 26.42 -15.35 -29.61
C LYS A 43 25.14 -15.17 -30.40
N ASN A 44 25.27 -14.96 -31.71
CA ASN A 44 24.12 -14.88 -32.62
C ASN A 44 24.00 -16.23 -33.33
N ASP A 45 23.09 -17.07 -32.86
CA ASP A 45 22.74 -18.34 -33.47
C ASP A 45 21.28 -18.30 -33.96
N GLU A 46 20.91 -19.14 -34.94
CA GLU A 46 19.56 -19.14 -35.53
C GLU A 46 18.55 -19.84 -34.60
N GLY A 47 18.14 -19.14 -33.53
CA GLY A 47 16.98 -19.52 -32.70
C GLY A 47 17.15 -19.33 -31.20
N THR A 48 18.38 -19.14 -30.70
CA THR A 48 18.65 -19.05 -29.25
C THR A 48 19.57 -17.86 -28.92
N MET A 49 19.26 -17.11 -27.87
CA MET A 49 20.08 -16.01 -27.40
C MET A 49 20.99 -16.49 -26.25
N GLU A 50 22.29 -16.57 -26.51
CA GLU A 50 23.32 -16.98 -25.54
C GLU A 50 24.17 -15.74 -25.18
N ILE A 51 24.08 -15.33 -23.91
CA ILE A 51 24.85 -14.22 -23.33
C ILE A 51 25.98 -14.77 -22.47
N LEU A 52 27.18 -14.23 -22.67
CA LEU A 52 28.36 -14.59 -21.92
C LEU A 52 28.94 -13.37 -21.21
N VAL A 53 29.19 -13.54 -19.92
CA VAL A 53 29.73 -12.55 -19.00
C VAL A 53 31.17 -12.94 -18.68
N GLU A 54 32.11 -12.22 -19.27
CA GLU A 54 33.54 -12.38 -19.01
C GLU A 54 33.95 -11.41 -17.88
N PRO A 55 34.44 -11.90 -16.73
CA PRO A 55 34.80 -11.05 -15.60
C PRO A 55 36.13 -10.28 -15.84
N PRO A 56 36.51 -9.40 -14.90
CA PRO A 56 37.86 -8.83 -14.86
C PRO A 56 38.94 -9.92 -14.75
N PRO A 57 40.22 -9.66 -15.15
CA PRO A 57 41.29 -10.67 -15.29
C PRO A 57 41.83 -11.33 -14.00
N ARG A 58 40.98 -11.53 -12.98
CA ARG A 58 41.28 -12.23 -11.71
C ARG A 58 40.42 -13.49 -11.52
N ARG A 59 39.69 -13.91 -12.55
CA ARG A 59 38.94 -15.17 -12.58
C ARG A 59 39.24 -15.91 -13.86
N ASP A 60 39.35 -17.23 -13.71
CA ASP A 60 39.61 -18.17 -14.79
C ASP A 60 38.31 -18.82 -15.30
N GLU A 61 37.15 -18.28 -14.90
CA GLU A 61 35.81 -18.68 -15.36
C GLU A 61 35.08 -17.53 -16.07
N VAL A 62 34.18 -17.87 -16.98
CA VAL A 62 33.13 -17.01 -17.56
C VAL A 62 31.75 -17.55 -17.20
N LEU A 63 30.76 -16.67 -17.04
CA LEU A 63 29.37 -17.02 -16.76
C LEU A 63 28.57 -17.00 -18.07
N VAL A 64 27.84 -18.07 -18.34
CA VAL A 64 27.03 -18.25 -19.56
C VAL A 64 25.55 -18.32 -19.16
N ILE A 65 24.71 -17.61 -19.92
CA ILE A 65 23.27 -17.49 -19.73
C ILE A 65 22.60 -17.85 -21.05
N VAL A 66 21.76 -18.90 -21.04
CA VAL A 66 21.00 -19.37 -22.22
C VAL A 66 19.56 -19.63 -21.80
N GLY A 67 18.65 -18.74 -22.20
CA GLY A 67 17.27 -18.75 -21.69
C GLY A 67 17.24 -18.71 -20.16
N ASN A 68 16.75 -19.79 -19.54
CA ASN A 68 16.68 -19.94 -18.08
C ASN A 68 17.88 -20.69 -17.45
N ALA A 69 18.80 -21.25 -18.25
CA ALA A 69 19.99 -21.92 -17.77
C ALA A 69 21.12 -20.92 -17.50
N VAL A 70 21.79 -21.05 -16.35
CA VAL A 70 22.97 -20.24 -15.99
C VAL A 70 24.07 -21.16 -15.46
N TYR A 71 25.29 -21.05 -15.99
CA TYR A 71 26.41 -21.91 -15.63
C TYR A 71 27.77 -21.25 -15.89
N THR A 72 28.86 -21.82 -15.36
CA THR A 72 30.23 -21.34 -15.63
C THR A 72 30.97 -22.25 -16.62
N LYS A 73 31.92 -21.66 -17.36
CA LYS A 73 32.92 -22.35 -18.20
C LYS A 73 34.31 -21.80 -17.90
N ASP A 74 35.35 -22.60 -18.08
CA ASP A 74 36.73 -22.11 -18.01
C ASP A 74 37.02 -21.07 -19.11
N THR A 75 37.73 -20.00 -18.77
CA THR A 75 38.13 -18.93 -19.70
C THR A 75 38.97 -19.46 -20.85
N ALA A 76 39.77 -20.51 -20.63
CA ALA A 76 40.55 -21.16 -21.68
C ALA A 76 39.65 -21.77 -22.77
N THR A 77 38.56 -22.43 -22.38
CA THR A 77 37.56 -22.97 -23.31
C THR A 77 36.82 -21.84 -24.03
N PHE A 78 36.55 -20.72 -23.35
CA PHE A 78 35.96 -19.55 -23.99
C PHE A 78 36.87 -18.91 -25.03
N ASP A 79 38.19 -18.80 -24.82
CA ASP A 79 39.07 -18.14 -25.79
C ASP A 79 39.08 -18.85 -27.17
N ASP A 80 38.84 -20.18 -27.23
CA ASP A 80 38.63 -20.94 -28.47
C ASP A 80 37.27 -20.63 -29.14
N ASP A 81 36.21 -20.48 -28.33
CA ASP A 81 34.84 -20.16 -28.75
C ASP A 81 34.62 -18.67 -29.05
N ARG A 82 35.50 -17.78 -28.56
CA ARG A 82 35.32 -16.32 -28.50
C ARG A 82 35.00 -15.67 -29.85
N ARG A 83 35.50 -16.25 -30.93
CA ARG A 83 35.21 -15.85 -32.33
C ARG A 83 33.74 -16.00 -32.74
N LEU A 84 32.96 -16.80 -32.04
CA LEU A 84 31.52 -17.00 -32.25
C LEU A 84 30.67 -15.90 -31.59
N TYR A 85 31.30 -15.06 -30.75
CA TYR A 85 30.62 -14.06 -29.93
C TYR A 85 30.92 -12.63 -30.40
N LYS A 86 29.86 -11.83 -30.48
CA LYS A 86 29.95 -10.38 -30.65
C LYS A 86 29.95 -9.71 -29.28
N LYS A 87 30.89 -8.79 -29.04
CA LYS A 87 30.87 -7.94 -27.84
C LYS A 87 29.67 -6.99 -27.88
N ILE A 88 28.93 -6.89 -26.78
CA ILE A 88 27.80 -5.98 -26.60
C ILE A 88 28.25 -4.72 -25.85
N THR A 89 28.74 -4.86 -24.61
CA THR A 89 29.09 -3.71 -23.77
C THR A 89 30.21 -4.03 -22.76
N ASP A 90 30.71 -2.99 -22.10
CA ASP A 90 31.69 -3.04 -21.00
C ASP A 90 31.10 -2.45 -19.73
N GLY A 91 31.09 -3.23 -18.64
CA GLY A 91 30.53 -2.86 -17.34
C GLY A 91 31.56 -2.69 -16.22
N TYR A 92 31.13 -1.98 -15.18
CA TYR A 92 31.76 -1.92 -13.86
C TYR A 92 31.28 -3.05 -12.93
N GLY A 93 30.14 -3.65 -13.26
CA GLY A 93 29.57 -4.83 -12.60
C GLY A 93 28.13 -5.06 -13.06
N ILE A 94 27.46 -6.04 -12.47
CA ILE A 94 26.14 -6.51 -12.86
C ILE A 94 25.24 -6.50 -11.62
N MET A 95 24.04 -5.93 -11.69
CA MET A 95 23.06 -5.97 -10.59
C MET A 95 22.27 -7.28 -10.54
N GLY A 96 22.23 -7.99 -11.67
CA GLY A 96 21.69 -9.33 -11.79
C GLY A 96 20.69 -9.44 -12.93
N ILE A 97 19.81 -10.45 -12.85
CA ILE A 97 18.83 -10.77 -13.89
C ILE A 97 17.44 -10.38 -13.38
N LEU A 98 16.76 -9.50 -14.11
CA LEU A 98 15.40 -9.04 -13.80
C LEU A 98 14.37 -9.80 -14.65
N ARG A 99 13.46 -10.53 -14.00
CA ARG A 99 12.25 -11.12 -14.60
C ARG A 99 11.18 -10.06 -14.84
N ILE A 100 10.82 -9.86 -16.10
CA ILE A 100 9.79 -8.91 -16.51
C ILE A 100 8.45 -9.63 -16.62
N THR A 101 8.46 -10.82 -17.23
CA THR A 101 7.36 -11.80 -17.29
C THR A 101 7.94 -13.18 -16.93
N PRO A 102 7.18 -14.30 -16.93
CA PRO A 102 7.78 -15.63 -16.87
C PRO A 102 8.80 -15.86 -18.01
N GLU A 103 8.45 -15.43 -19.23
CA GLU A 103 9.16 -15.69 -20.48
C GLU A 103 10.24 -14.64 -20.80
N ASP A 104 10.15 -13.40 -20.31
CA ASP A 104 11.09 -12.32 -20.61
C ASP A 104 11.92 -11.88 -19.40
N SER A 105 13.23 -11.78 -19.62
CA SER A 105 14.18 -11.30 -18.63
C SER A 105 15.30 -10.45 -19.25
N VAL A 106 15.89 -9.57 -18.43
CA VAL A 106 16.99 -8.68 -18.82
C VAL A 106 18.14 -8.76 -17.81
N LEU A 107 19.37 -8.80 -18.32
CA LEU A 107 20.59 -8.63 -17.53
C LEU A 107 20.81 -7.13 -17.28
N VAL A 108 20.87 -6.74 -16.02
CA VAL A 108 21.04 -5.34 -15.60
C VAL A 108 22.53 -5.05 -15.36
N VAL A 109 23.17 -4.38 -16.31
CA VAL A 109 24.61 -4.09 -16.31
C VAL A 109 24.88 -2.65 -15.88
N VAL A 110 25.82 -2.43 -14.97
CA VAL A 110 26.26 -1.09 -14.54
C VAL A 110 27.34 -0.59 -15.49
N THR A 111 26.99 0.37 -16.34
CA THR A 111 27.86 0.94 -17.38
C THR A 111 28.52 2.26 -17.00
N GLY A 112 28.05 2.91 -15.92
CA GLY A 112 28.66 4.13 -15.39
C GLY A 112 28.60 4.18 -13.86
N VAL A 113 29.72 4.57 -13.25
CA VAL A 113 29.86 4.79 -11.80
C VAL A 113 30.68 6.03 -11.49
N VAL A 114 30.58 6.51 -10.25
CA VAL A 114 31.46 7.53 -9.65
C VAL A 114 31.86 7.06 -8.25
N SER A 115 33.16 7.00 -7.95
CA SER A 115 33.63 6.78 -6.57
C SER A 115 33.22 7.95 -5.69
N VAL A 116 32.65 7.64 -4.53
CA VAL A 116 32.32 8.62 -3.49
C VAL A 116 33.32 8.63 -2.33
N GLY A 117 34.31 7.74 -2.37
CA GLY A 117 35.44 7.63 -1.45
C GLY A 117 35.59 6.25 -0.83
N LYS A 118 36.71 6.06 -0.13
CA LYS A 118 37.10 4.80 0.51
C LYS A 118 36.77 4.76 2.00
N LEU A 119 36.32 3.60 2.47
CA LEU A 119 36.07 3.31 3.89
C LEU A 119 37.14 2.34 4.45
N LYS A 120 36.79 1.56 5.46
CA LYS A 120 37.65 0.54 6.08
C LYS A 120 38.19 -0.45 5.04
N ASP A 121 39.38 -0.97 5.30
CA ASP A 121 40.12 -1.89 4.41
C ASP A 121 40.34 -1.33 2.98
N ASP A 122 40.39 0.01 2.87
CA ASP A 122 40.46 0.78 1.62
C ASP A 122 39.35 0.44 0.58
N ALA A 123 38.22 -0.11 1.07
CA ALA A 123 37.07 -0.46 0.25
C ALA A 123 36.48 0.79 -0.44
N ASP A 124 36.59 0.86 -1.77
CA ASP A 124 36.11 1.97 -2.57
C ASP A 124 34.59 1.86 -2.79
N ILE A 125 33.86 2.93 -2.47
CA ILE A 125 32.40 2.94 -2.55
C ILE A 125 31.98 3.66 -3.83
N LEU A 126 31.18 2.97 -4.64
CA LEU A 126 30.81 3.38 -5.98
C LEU A 126 29.32 3.71 -6.04
N ARG A 127 29.00 4.89 -6.58
CA ARG A 127 27.64 5.33 -6.91
C ARG A 127 27.33 5.03 -8.36
N VAL A 128 26.20 4.38 -8.62
CA VAL A 128 25.70 4.08 -9.97
C VAL A 128 25.23 5.36 -10.67
N THR A 129 25.65 5.58 -11.92
CA THR A 129 25.24 6.73 -12.74
C THR A 129 24.70 6.36 -14.12
N SER A 130 24.93 5.13 -14.57
CA SER A 130 24.35 4.60 -15.82
C SER A 130 24.22 3.08 -15.74
N THR A 131 23.13 2.56 -16.30
CA THR A 131 22.87 1.13 -16.47
C THR A 131 22.42 0.83 -17.90
N GLU A 132 22.71 -0.37 -18.37
CA GLU A 132 22.26 -0.92 -19.65
C GLU A 132 21.50 -2.22 -19.39
N PHE A 133 20.36 -2.40 -20.05
CA PHE A 133 19.49 -3.56 -19.87
C PHE A 133 19.62 -4.41 -21.13
N ILE A 134 20.19 -5.61 -20.99
CA ILE A 134 20.46 -6.51 -22.11
C ILE A 134 19.40 -7.61 -22.08
N PRO A 135 18.54 -7.74 -23.10
CA PRO A 135 17.60 -8.86 -23.21
C PRO A 135 18.31 -10.21 -23.12
N LEU A 136 17.65 -11.20 -22.52
CA LEU A 136 18.11 -12.58 -22.51
C LEU A 136 17.34 -13.47 -23.49
N ASN A 137 16.20 -12.99 -24.01
CA ASN A 137 15.31 -13.72 -24.91
C ASN A 137 14.98 -12.87 -26.16
N MET A 138 14.70 -13.52 -27.29
CA MET A 138 14.50 -12.81 -28.57
C MET A 138 13.22 -11.96 -28.63
N MET A 139 12.14 -12.33 -27.91
CA MET A 139 10.85 -11.61 -27.97
C MET A 139 11.01 -10.13 -27.59
N ALA A 140 11.71 -9.85 -26.50
CA ALA A 140 12.09 -8.51 -26.05
C ALA A 140 12.95 -7.67 -27.04
N THR A 141 13.40 -8.23 -28.18
CA THR A 141 14.10 -7.47 -29.24
C THR A 141 13.20 -7.04 -30.40
N THR A 142 12.00 -7.60 -30.54
CA THR A 142 11.04 -7.20 -31.58
C THR A 142 10.22 -5.99 -31.14
N GLY A 143 10.52 -4.82 -31.74
CA GLY A 143 10.25 -3.48 -31.18
C GLY A 143 8.80 -3.00 -31.03
N ASN A 144 7.81 -3.89 -30.94
CA ASN A 144 6.42 -3.55 -30.54
C ASN A 144 6.04 -4.03 -29.13
N ASP A 145 6.81 -4.93 -28.49
CA ASP A 145 6.42 -5.62 -27.25
C ASP A 145 7.37 -5.35 -26.05
N VAL A 146 8.22 -4.31 -26.15
CA VAL A 146 9.13 -3.95 -25.06
C VAL A 146 8.35 -3.31 -23.91
N ASP A 147 8.40 -3.92 -22.72
CA ASP A 147 7.69 -3.43 -21.53
C ASP A 147 8.00 -1.95 -21.23
N THR A 148 6.94 -1.13 -21.31
CA THR A 148 6.98 0.32 -21.15
C THR A 148 7.50 0.80 -19.78
N ARG A 149 7.58 -0.08 -18.78
CA ARG A 149 8.11 0.20 -17.44
C ARG A 149 9.65 0.25 -17.43
N LEU A 150 10.34 -0.47 -18.32
CA LEU A 150 11.81 -0.58 -18.32
C LEU A 150 12.54 0.76 -18.44
N PRO A 151 12.17 1.71 -19.33
CA PRO A 151 12.86 2.99 -19.42
C PRO A 151 12.64 3.88 -18.18
N SER A 152 11.56 3.69 -17.43
CA SER A 152 11.36 4.36 -16.13
C SER A 152 12.24 3.74 -15.05
N LEU A 153 12.34 2.40 -15.01
CA LEU A 153 13.21 1.69 -14.09
C LEU A 153 14.70 1.98 -14.34
N GLN A 154 15.16 1.95 -15.59
CA GLN A 154 16.55 2.28 -15.95
C GLN A 154 16.93 3.71 -15.51
N ARG A 155 16.00 4.68 -15.63
CA ARG A 155 16.16 6.04 -15.11
C ARG A 155 16.19 6.11 -13.57
N LEU A 156 15.39 5.28 -12.89
CA LEU A 156 15.40 5.18 -11.43
C LEU A 156 16.73 4.64 -10.91
N ILE A 157 17.25 3.57 -11.50
CA ILE A 157 18.53 2.96 -11.10
C ILE A 157 19.70 3.90 -11.40
N SER A 158 19.67 4.56 -12.57
CA SER A 158 20.70 5.52 -12.99
C SER A 158 20.59 6.91 -12.32
N SER A 159 19.71 7.07 -11.32
CA SER A 159 19.43 8.36 -10.66
C SER A 159 20.57 8.90 -9.78
N GLY A 160 21.59 8.09 -9.49
CA GLY A 160 22.60 8.40 -8.48
C GLY A 160 22.20 8.05 -7.04
N SER A 161 21.09 7.33 -6.84
CA SER A 161 20.63 6.87 -5.52
C SER A 161 21.11 5.46 -5.13
N PHE A 162 21.70 4.70 -6.06
CA PHE A 162 22.18 3.33 -5.82
C PHE A 162 23.69 3.28 -5.63
N TYR A 163 24.14 2.49 -4.67
CA TYR A 163 25.54 2.38 -4.25
C TYR A 163 25.94 0.93 -3.98
N PHE A 164 27.19 0.58 -4.26
CA PHE A 164 27.80 -0.71 -3.97
C PHE A 164 29.28 -0.52 -3.58
N SER A 165 29.90 -1.52 -2.95
CA SER A 165 31.35 -1.52 -2.73
C SER A 165 32.09 -2.24 -3.86
N ALA A 166 33.23 -1.69 -4.26
CA ALA A 166 34.17 -2.39 -5.15
C ALA A 166 34.87 -3.58 -4.46
N SER A 167 34.79 -3.68 -3.13
CA SER A 167 35.30 -4.83 -2.37
C SER A 167 34.14 -5.74 -1.94
N PRO A 168 34.11 -7.02 -2.37
CA PRO A 168 33.09 -7.98 -1.94
C PRO A 168 33.04 -8.20 -0.41
N SER A 169 34.14 -7.94 0.30
CA SER A 169 34.21 -8.04 1.77
C SER A 169 33.50 -6.90 2.51
N PHE A 170 33.15 -5.80 1.85
CA PHE A 170 32.56 -4.63 2.49
C PHE A 170 31.08 -4.47 2.12
N ASP A 171 30.22 -5.11 2.90
CA ASP A 171 28.78 -5.11 2.67
C ASP A 171 28.12 -3.78 3.08
N LEU A 172 27.55 -3.05 2.10
CA LEU A 172 26.80 -1.81 2.30
C LEU A 172 25.33 -2.00 2.70
N THR A 173 24.88 -3.23 2.95
CA THR A 173 23.61 -3.47 3.64
C THR A 173 23.77 -3.36 5.16
N LEU A 174 24.99 -3.54 5.67
CA LEU A 174 25.28 -3.64 7.10
C LEU A 174 25.91 -2.36 7.69
N SER A 175 25.53 -2.04 8.92
CA SER A 175 26.28 -1.11 9.78
C SER A 175 27.62 -1.72 10.23
N ALA A 176 28.56 -0.89 10.69
CA ALA A 176 29.86 -1.35 11.17
C ALA A 176 29.76 -2.39 12.30
N GLN A 177 28.83 -2.19 13.24
CA GLN A 177 28.55 -3.15 14.30
C GLN A 177 28.11 -4.51 13.73
N ARG A 178 27.15 -4.51 12.81
CA ARG A 178 26.58 -5.76 12.26
C ARG A 178 27.55 -6.48 11.31
N ARG A 179 28.48 -5.76 10.66
CA ARG A 179 29.65 -6.39 10.00
C ARG A 179 30.57 -7.07 11.00
N ALA A 180 30.84 -6.44 12.15
CA ALA A 180 31.73 -7.00 13.17
C ALA A 180 31.13 -8.21 13.91
N GLU A 181 29.80 -8.31 13.98
CA GLU A 181 29.06 -9.45 14.52
C GLU A 181 29.08 -10.69 13.61
N GLY A 182 29.54 -10.57 12.35
CA GLY A 182 29.77 -11.71 11.45
C GLY A 182 28.51 -12.27 10.77
N GLY A 183 27.44 -11.49 10.66
CA GLY A 183 26.18 -11.90 10.01
C GLY A 183 26.17 -11.79 8.49
N GLY A 184 25.15 -12.39 7.87
CA GLY A 184 24.83 -12.18 6.45
C GLY A 184 24.27 -10.79 6.14
N SER A 185 24.08 -10.48 4.85
CA SER A 185 23.56 -9.18 4.38
C SER A 185 22.19 -8.83 4.98
N ASP A 186 21.95 -7.55 5.26
CA ASP A 186 20.64 -7.08 5.72
C ASP A 186 19.67 -6.97 4.55
N PHE A 187 18.73 -7.91 4.46
CA PHE A 187 17.73 -7.96 3.40
C PHE A 187 16.81 -6.73 3.36
N ARG A 188 16.69 -5.96 4.45
CA ARG A 188 15.96 -4.68 4.44
C ARG A 188 16.62 -3.67 3.51
N PHE A 189 17.95 -3.73 3.36
CA PHE A 189 18.74 -2.76 2.60
C PHE A 189 19.37 -3.35 1.32
N PHE A 190 19.18 -4.65 1.05
CA PHE A 190 19.70 -5.33 -0.13
C PHE A 190 18.73 -5.20 -1.32
N TRP A 191 18.80 -4.05 -1.99
CA TRP A 191 17.79 -3.59 -2.94
C TRP A 191 17.61 -4.44 -4.20
N ASN A 192 18.67 -5.13 -4.64
CA ASN A 192 18.65 -5.98 -5.83
C ASN A 192 18.73 -7.47 -5.49
N ARG A 193 18.49 -7.89 -4.23
CA ARG A 193 18.57 -9.30 -3.80
C ARG A 193 17.82 -10.26 -4.72
N SER A 194 16.63 -9.87 -5.17
CA SER A 194 15.80 -10.62 -6.10
C SER A 194 16.50 -10.96 -7.42
N LEU A 195 17.30 -10.04 -7.95
CA LEU A 195 18.01 -10.23 -9.22
C LEU A 195 19.17 -11.24 -9.12
N HIS A 196 19.50 -11.68 -7.90
CA HIS A 196 20.48 -12.74 -7.64
C HIS A 196 19.87 -14.15 -7.67
N PHE A 197 18.56 -14.29 -7.51
CA PHE A 197 17.88 -15.58 -7.43
C PHE A 197 18.12 -16.48 -8.65
N PRO A 198 18.21 -15.97 -9.90
CA PRO A 198 18.57 -16.80 -11.05
C PRO A 198 19.96 -17.46 -10.96
N LEU A 199 20.92 -16.92 -10.20
CA LEU A 199 22.23 -17.57 -9.97
C LEU A 199 22.21 -18.48 -8.74
N GLU A 200 21.53 -18.07 -7.67
CA GLU A 200 21.35 -18.86 -6.45
C GLU A 200 20.60 -20.17 -6.74
N ARG A 201 19.58 -20.10 -7.63
CA ARG A 201 18.88 -21.24 -8.24
C ARG A 201 19.85 -22.26 -8.85
N HIS A 202 20.89 -21.79 -9.54
CA HIS A 202 21.86 -22.62 -10.25
C HIS A 202 23.09 -22.99 -9.40
N SER A 203 23.02 -22.83 -8.07
CA SER A 203 24.13 -23.10 -7.14
C SER A 203 25.42 -22.33 -7.50
N ILE A 204 25.27 -21.12 -8.05
CA ILE A 204 26.36 -20.20 -8.38
C ILE A 204 26.42 -19.11 -7.31
N ASP A 205 27.59 -18.89 -6.71
CA ASP A 205 27.77 -17.83 -5.71
C ASP A 205 27.53 -16.45 -6.35
N SER A 206 26.34 -15.89 -6.09
CA SER A 206 25.89 -14.61 -6.63
C SER A 206 26.76 -13.44 -6.14
N SER A 207 27.49 -13.58 -5.02
CA SER A 207 28.42 -12.56 -4.52
C SER A 207 29.71 -12.44 -5.33
N LEU A 208 30.05 -13.47 -6.12
CA LEU A 208 31.17 -13.43 -7.04
C LEU A 208 30.83 -12.67 -8.32
N TRP A 209 29.59 -12.80 -8.80
CA TRP A 209 29.15 -12.32 -10.11
C TRP A 209 28.39 -10.99 -10.06
N PHE A 210 27.56 -10.78 -9.05
CA PHE A 210 26.64 -9.65 -8.95
C PHE A 210 26.97 -8.70 -7.79
N LEU A 211 26.64 -7.43 -7.99
CA LEU A 211 26.87 -6.34 -7.06
C LEU A 211 25.80 -6.34 -5.96
N LYS A 212 26.20 -6.30 -4.68
CA LYS A 212 25.25 -6.00 -3.59
C LYS A 212 24.98 -4.50 -3.55
N CYS A 213 23.79 -4.08 -4.00
CA CYS A 213 23.42 -2.67 -4.04
C CYS A 213 22.49 -2.26 -2.89
N MET A 214 22.77 -1.11 -2.29
CA MET A 214 21.85 -0.36 -1.43
C MET A 214 21.27 0.84 -2.18
N CYS A 215 20.08 1.30 -1.79
CA CYS A 215 19.54 2.59 -2.18
C CYS A 215 19.62 3.58 -1.00
N GLY A 216 19.93 4.85 -1.27
CA GLY A 216 20.01 5.88 -0.23
C GLY A 216 21.04 6.97 -0.50
N SER A 217 21.92 7.22 0.46
CA SER A 217 22.97 8.23 0.42
C SER A 217 24.27 7.67 1.01
N VAL A 218 25.37 7.84 0.30
CA VAL A 218 26.72 7.53 0.81
C VAL A 218 27.63 8.71 0.52
N LEU A 219 28.26 9.24 1.56
CA LEU A 219 29.10 10.43 1.48
C LEU A 219 30.34 10.23 2.33
N VAL A 220 31.53 10.27 1.71
CA VAL A 220 32.82 10.10 2.39
C VAL A 220 33.69 11.35 2.21
N ARG A 221 34.45 11.70 3.24
CA ARG A 221 35.44 12.78 3.25
C ARG A 221 36.70 12.35 3.97
N THR A 222 37.85 12.60 3.35
CA THR A 222 39.15 12.51 4.02
C THR A 222 39.36 13.75 4.87
N VAL A 223 39.71 13.58 6.13
CA VAL A 223 40.05 14.69 7.04
C VAL A 223 41.44 14.45 7.61
N TYR A 224 42.30 15.47 7.61
CA TYR A 224 43.61 15.37 8.24
C TYR A 224 43.48 15.39 9.77
N VAL A 225 44.39 14.72 10.45
CA VAL A 225 44.55 14.68 11.91
C VAL A 225 46.05 14.73 12.19
N GLY A 226 46.57 15.92 12.49
CA GLY A 226 48.01 16.17 12.44
C GLY A 226 48.61 15.82 11.07
N HIS A 227 49.53 14.87 11.05
CA HIS A 227 50.19 14.34 9.85
C HIS A 227 49.49 13.09 9.25
N ARG A 228 48.42 12.60 9.89
CA ARG A 228 47.67 11.39 9.51
C ARG A 228 46.31 11.78 8.93
N THR A 229 45.53 10.81 8.44
CA THR A 229 44.20 11.04 7.87
C THR A 229 43.16 10.10 8.45
N ALA A 230 41.96 10.64 8.68
CA ALA A 230 40.75 9.91 9.01
C ALA A 230 39.78 9.94 7.80
N ARG A 231 38.86 8.98 7.74
CA ARG A 231 37.70 9.01 6.84
C ARG A 231 36.45 9.30 7.67
N ALA A 232 35.83 10.45 7.42
CA ALA A 232 34.53 10.81 7.96
C ALA A 232 33.45 10.47 6.93
N ALA A 233 32.41 9.74 7.32
CA ALA A 233 31.36 9.34 6.41
C ALA A 233 29.96 9.36 7.03
N ILE A 234 28.96 9.55 6.18
CA ILE A 234 27.55 9.28 6.51
C ILE A 234 26.99 8.31 5.47
N VAL A 235 26.29 7.30 5.98
CA VAL A 235 25.66 6.26 5.17
C VAL A 235 24.20 6.14 5.57
N SER A 236 23.28 6.56 4.72
CA SER A 236 21.84 6.39 4.91
C SER A 236 21.29 5.30 3.99
N ARG A 237 20.80 4.21 4.57
CA ARG A 237 20.28 3.02 3.88
C ARG A 237 18.75 3.06 3.92
N LEU A 238 18.08 3.11 2.77
CA LEU A 238 16.61 3.11 2.65
C LEU A 238 16.10 1.66 2.62
N SER A 239 15.10 1.32 3.45
CA SER A 239 14.51 -0.03 3.42
C SER A 239 13.68 -0.26 2.17
N CYS A 240 13.80 -1.44 1.56
CA CYS A 240 12.95 -1.89 0.47
C CYS A 240 11.62 -2.52 0.92
N GLU A 241 11.44 -2.86 2.20
CA GLU A 241 10.25 -3.59 2.72
C GLU A 241 8.94 -2.81 2.57
N ARG A 242 9.01 -1.47 2.57
CA ARG A 242 7.88 -0.57 2.34
C ARG A 242 8.35 0.76 1.76
N VAL A 243 9.01 0.73 0.60
CA VAL A 243 9.37 1.96 -0.12
C VAL A 243 8.16 2.51 -0.89
N GLY A 244 8.09 3.83 -1.03
CA GLY A 244 7.21 4.43 -2.03
C GLY A 244 7.18 5.95 -2.01
N THR A 245 6.56 6.52 -3.03
CA THR A 245 6.54 7.99 -3.22
C THR A 245 5.55 8.67 -2.27
N ARG A 246 5.59 10.01 -2.23
CA ARG A 246 4.94 10.84 -1.21
C ARG A 246 3.45 10.59 -1.01
N PHE A 247 2.72 10.41 -2.10
CA PHE A 247 1.27 10.27 -2.09
C PHE A 247 0.80 8.83 -2.34
N ASN A 248 1.72 7.90 -2.57
CA ASN A 248 1.43 6.49 -2.85
C ASN A 248 1.59 5.58 -1.62
N VAL A 249 2.63 5.79 -0.79
CA VAL A 249 2.92 4.89 0.34
C VAL A 249 3.21 5.66 1.63
N ARG A 250 2.33 5.47 2.62
CA ARG A 250 2.43 6.02 3.98
C ARG A 250 2.17 4.92 5.02
N GLY A 251 2.26 5.27 6.31
CA GLY A 251 1.97 4.34 7.42
C GLY A 251 2.85 3.09 7.53
N ALA A 252 2.40 2.15 8.36
CA ALA A 252 2.90 0.77 8.42
C ALA A 252 2.14 -0.14 7.42
N ASN A 253 2.71 -1.28 7.07
CA ASN A 253 1.94 -2.45 6.64
C ASN A 253 1.58 -3.34 7.85
N ASP A 254 0.79 -4.38 7.61
CA ASP A 254 0.40 -5.40 8.58
C ASP A 254 1.59 -6.16 9.20
N LEU A 255 2.70 -6.30 8.46
CA LEU A 255 3.95 -6.90 8.97
C LEU A 255 4.73 -6.00 9.94
N GLY A 256 4.34 -4.74 10.10
CA GLY A 256 5.01 -3.74 10.93
C GLY A 256 6.09 -2.92 10.23
N ALA A 257 6.42 -3.21 8.96
CA ALA A 257 7.34 -2.39 8.18
C ALA A 257 6.73 -1.02 7.88
N VAL A 258 7.47 0.06 8.17
CA VAL A 258 6.99 1.44 7.98
C VAL A 258 7.49 2.07 6.68
N ALA A 259 6.65 2.90 6.08
CA ALA A 259 6.95 3.57 4.84
C ALA A 259 8.24 4.40 4.93
N ASN A 260 9.14 4.21 3.95
CA ASN A 260 10.39 4.95 3.81
C ASN A 260 11.27 4.94 5.09
N PHE A 261 11.41 3.77 5.72
CA PHE A 261 12.35 3.54 6.82
C PHE A 261 13.80 3.74 6.35
N VAL A 262 14.61 4.45 7.13
CA VAL A 262 16.04 4.71 6.83
C VAL A 262 16.89 4.50 8.08
N GLU A 263 17.94 3.70 7.93
CA GLU A 263 19.06 3.59 8.89
C GLU A 263 20.17 4.55 8.47
N THR A 264 20.53 5.51 9.31
CA THR A 264 21.60 6.50 9.06
C THR A 264 22.76 6.28 10.03
N GLU A 265 23.92 5.97 9.47
CA GLU A 265 25.16 5.69 10.20
C GLU A 265 26.15 6.85 10.04
N GLN A 266 26.61 7.43 11.14
CA GLN A 266 27.75 8.35 11.19
C GLN A 266 29.02 7.57 11.55
N LEU A 267 29.95 7.50 10.60
CA LEU A 267 31.14 6.64 10.63
C LEU A 267 32.43 7.47 10.64
N LEU A 268 33.37 7.10 11.50
CA LEU A 268 34.76 7.56 11.45
C LEU A 268 35.70 6.36 11.41
N VAL A 269 36.64 6.36 10.46
CA VAL A 269 37.72 5.37 10.35
C VAL A 269 39.06 6.09 10.50
N PHE A 270 39.92 5.61 11.38
CA PHE A 270 41.24 6.18 11.67
C PHE A 270 42.20 5.05 12.03
N GLU A 271 43.23 4.84 11.21
CA GLU A 271 44.07 3.62 11.27
C GLU A 271 43.22 2.34 11.19
N GLU A 272 43.45 1.41 12.11
CA GLU A 272 42.73 0.15 12.27
C GLU A 272 41.52 0.28 13.20
N GLU A 273 41.11 1.52 13.52
CA GLU A 273 39.97 1.84 14.37
C GLU A 273 38.79 2.37 13.56
N GLU A 274 37.60 1.92 13.95
CA GLU A 274 36.33 2.25 13.32
C GLU A 274 35.32 2.55 14.43
N VAL A 275 34.73 3.75 14.42
CA VAL A 275 33.63 4.13 15.32
C VAL A 275 32.40 4.51 14.52
N SER A 276 31.23 4.06 14.97
CA SER A 276 29.96 4.19 14.26
C SER A 276 28.84 4.57 15.22
N PHE A 277 27.97 5.49 14.80
CA PHE A 277 26.76 5.87 15.53
C PHE A 277 25.55 5.77 14.60
N VAL A 278 24.63 4.86 14.93
CA VAL A 278 23.45 4.52 14.11
C VAL A 278 22.19 5.19 14.67
N GLN A 279 21.46 5.88 13.79
CA GLN A 279 20.16 6.49 14.07
C GLN A 279 19.14 6.00 13.04
N ILE A 280 17.86 5.94 13.39
CA ILE A 280 16.81 5.49 12.48
C ILE A 280 15.73 6.55 12.28
N ARG A 281 15.04 6.48 11.15
CA ARG A 281 13.83 7.27 10.87
C ARG A 281 12.86 6.51 9.99
N GLY A 282 11.61 6.95 9.95
CA GLY A 282 10.60 6.38 9.05
C GLY A 282 9.21 6.90 9.37
N SER A 283 8.24 6.54 8.54
CA SER A 283 6.84 6.90 8.72
C SER A 283 6.29 6.49 10.10
N ILE A 284 5.20 7.13 10.51
CA ILE A 284 4.50 6.79 11.75
C ILE A 284 3.89 5.39 11.63
N PRO A 285 4.07 4.49 12.62
CA PRO A 285 3.69 3.08 12.55
C PRO A 285 2.18 2.87 12.80
N LEU A 286 1.36 3.56 12.02
CA LEU A 286 -0.11 3.47 12.01
C LEU A 286 -0.60 3.27 10.57
N PHE A 287 -1.85 2.84 10.39
CA PHE A 287 -2.49 2.79 9.08
C PHE A 287 -3.07 4.16 8.70
N TRP A 288 -2.26 4.99 8.04
CA TRP A 288 -2.61 6.33 7.58
C TRP A 288 -2.10 6.60 6.16
N ASP A 289 -2.84 7.43 5.43
CA ASP A 289 -2.55 7.88 4.07
C ASP A 289 -2.52 9.42 3.99
N GLN A 290 -1.94 9.91 2.90
CA GLN A 290 -2.05 11.31 2.48
C GLN A 290 -2.42 11.33 0.98
N PRO A 291 -3.71 11.49 0.62
CA PRO A 291 -4.11 11.59 -0.78
C PRO A 291 -3.45 12.78 -1.49
N GLY A 292 -3.22 12.64 -2.80
CA GLY A 292 -2.51 13.60 -3.64
C GLY A 292 -3.28 14.90 -3.94
N LEU A 293 -2.72 15.76 -4.79
CA LEU A 293 -3.33 17.05 -5.15
C LEU A 293 -4.62 16.91 -5.99
N GLN A 294 -5.75 16.67 -5.31
CA GLN A 294 -6.99 17.35 -5.70
C GLN A 294 -7.06 18.69 -4.96
N VAL A 295 -7.56 19.72 -5.65
CA VAL A 295 -7.45 21.12 -5.20
C VAL A 295 -8.27 21.32 -3.92
N GLY A 296 -7.60 21.37 -2.76
CA GLY A 296 -8.19 21.80 -1.50
C GLY A 296 -7.91 20.93 -0.26
N SER A 297 -7.43 19.69 -0.39
CA SER A 297 -7.26 18.78 0.76
C SER A 297 -5.94 18.00 0.76
N HIS A 298 -4.90 18.62 1.32
CA HIS A 298 -3.65 17.92 1.71
C HIS A 298 -3.78 17.15 3.04
N LYS A 299 -5.01 16.93 3.53
CA LYS A 299 -5.30 16.43 4.86
C LYS A 299 -4.76 15.00 5.02
N VAL A 300 -4.18 14.75 6.19
CA VAL A 300 -3.77 13.40 6.61
C VAL A 300 -5.03 12.63 6.97
N LYS A 301 -5.15 11.37 6.54
CA LYS A 301 -6.29 10.50 6.87
C LYS A 301 -5.80 9.23 7.58
N LEU A 302 -6.26 8.99 8.79
CA LEU A 302 -6.19 7.66 9.40
C LEU A 302 -7.26 6.77 8.78
N ARG A 303 -6.88 5.56 8.38
CA ARG A 303 -7.80 4.60 7.73
C ARG A 303 -8.47 3.68 8.74
N ALA A 304 -7.65 3.11 9.62
CA ALA A 304 -8.02 2.04 10.53
C ALA A 304 -7.13 2.12 11.77
N PHE A 305 -7.30 3.20 12.55
CA PHE A 305 -6.47 3.45 13.74
C PHE A 305 -6.49 2.27 14.71
N GLU A 306 -7.67 1.77 15.05
CA GLU A 306 -7.87 0.66 15.99
C GLU A 306 -7.29 -0.67 15.47
N ALA A 307 -7.32 -0.89 14.14
CA ALA A 307 -6.68 -2.05 13.51
C ALA A 307 -5.15 -1.94 13.40
N SER A 308 -4.55 -0.78 13.73
CA SER A 308 -3.10 -0.59 13.65
C SER A 308 -2.32 -1.26 14.79
N VAL A 309 -3.01 -1.72 15.85
CA VAL A 309 -2.41 -2.29 17.07
C VAL A 309 -1.42 -3.44 16.79
N PRO A 310 -1.72 -4.49 15.98
CA PRO A 310 -0.79 -5.59 15.73
C PRO A 310 0.47 -5.14 14.98
N ALA A 311 0.30 -4.27 13.97
CA ALA A 311 1.40 -3.72 13.18
C ALA A 311 2.32 -2.85 14.03
N TYR A 312 1.76 -2.04 14.94
CA TYR A 312 2.52 -1.23 15.88
C TYR A 312 3.41 -2.08 16.80
N TYR A 313 2.85 -3.15 17.38
CA TYR A 313 3.59 -4.07 18.24
C TYR A 313 4.71 -4.77 17.45
N ARG A 314 4.40 -5.32 16.26
CA ARG A 314 5.39 -5.97 15.38
C ARG A 314 6.56 -5.04 15.05
N HIS A 315 6.28 -3.77 14.72
CA HIS A 315 7.29 -2.74 14.44
C HIS A 315 8.25 -2.54 15.62
N PHE A 316 7.75 -2.28 16.83
CA PHE A 316 8.62 -2.04 17.99
C PHE A 316 9.30 -3.31 18.52
N TYR A 317 8.69 -4.49 18.34
CA TYR A 317 9.34 -5.78 18.60
C TYR A 317 10.56 -5.98 17.68
N GLN A 318 10.39 -5.76 16.37
CA GLN A 318 11.49 -5.83 15.39
C GLN A 318 12.59 -4.81 15.70
N LEU A 319 12.24 -3.56 16.03
CA LEU A 319 13.24 -2.54 16.37
C LEU A 319 14.04 -2.92 17.63
N ARG A 320 13.40 -3.39 18.71
CA ARG A 320 14.12 -3.83 19.92
C ARG A 320 15.01 -5.05 19.67
N LYS A 321 14.59 -5.97 18.78
CA LYS A 321 15.44 -7.10 18.37
C LYS A 321 16.69 -6.68 17.58
N LEU A 322 16.62 -5.56 16.85
CA LEU A 322 17.70 -5.10 15.94
C LEU A 322 18.61 -4.02 16.54
N TYR A 323 18.13 -3.24 17.51
CA TYR A 323 18.82 -2.08 18.05
C TYR A 323 18.84 -2.03 19.59
N GLU A 324 18.35 -3.06 20.28
CA GLU A 324 18.18 -3.12 21.73
C GLU A 324 17.24 -2.02 22.26
N GLU A 325 17.76 -0.95 22.88
CA GLU A 325 16.93 0.17 23.33
C GLU A 325 16.47 1.06 22.17
N VAL A 326 15.27 1.63 22.29
CA VAL A 326 14.72 2.55 21.26
C VAL A 326 14.12 3.74 21.97
N ALA A 327 14.37 4.95 21.48
CA ALA A 327 13.67 6.16 21.89
C ALA A 327 13.04 6.85 20.68
N VAL A 328 11.80 7.34 20.83
CA VAL A 328 11.02 7.99 19.77
C VAL A 328 11.10 9.51 19.90
N VAL A 329 11.44 10.19 18.80
CA VAL A 329 11.39 11.66 18.70
C VAL A 329 10.46 12.04 17.54
N THR A 330 9.25 12.48 17.87
CA THR A 330 8.24 12.90 16.88
C THR A 330 8.24 14.41 16.70
N LEU A 331 8.43 14.85 15.45
CA LEU A 331 8.55 16.25 15.03
C LEU A 331 7.30 16.78 14.33
N LEU A 332 6.15 16.13 14.55
CA LEU A 332 4.86 16.56 14.04
C LEU A 332 4.47 17.93 14.60
N GLY A 333 3.85 18.75 13.74
CA GLY A 333 3.38 20.08 14.09
C GLY A 333 1.94 20.11 14.61
N SER A 334 1.60 21.17 15.33
CA SER A 334 0.27 21.41 15.93
C SER A 334 -0.76 21.94 14.92
N LYS A 335 -0.51 21.77 13.62
CA LYS A 335 -1.44 22.15 12.55
C LYS A 335 -2.41 21.01 12.27
N GLU A 336 -3.57 21.37 11.72
CA GLU A 336 -4.59 20.44 11.22
C GLU A 336 -3.96 19.29 10.39
N GLY A 337 -4.38 18.05 10.67
CA GLY A 337 -3.83 16.83 10.07
C GLY A 337 -2.53 16.32 10.73
N GLU A 338 -1.52 17.17 10.94
CA GLU A 338 -0.31 16.74 11.70
C GLU A 338 -0.62 16.52 13.19
N ARG A 339 -1.50 17.33 13.77
CA ARG A 339 -1.96 17.19 15.16
C ARG A 339 -2.68 15.86 15.40
N MET A 340 -3.75 15.60 14.65
CA MET A 340 -4.54 14.36 14.74
C MET A 340 -3.66 13.10 14.61
N LEU A 341 -2.71 13.07 13.65
CA LEU A 341 -1.77 11.95 13.52
C LEU A 341 -0.80 11.85 14.72
N GLY A 342 -0.44 12.98 15.33
CA GLY A 342 0.42 13.05 16.51
C GLY A 342 -0.27 12.55 17.78
N ASP A 343 -1.52 12.97 18.00
CA ASP A 343 -2.34 12.54 19.13
C ASP A 343 -2.73 11.05 19.01
N ALA A 344 -3.03 10.58 17.79
CA ALA A 344 -3.18 9.16 17.50
C ALA A 344 -1.89 8.36 17.77
N PHE A 345 -0.73 8.84 17.29
CA PHE A 345 0.55 8.16 17.51
C PHE A 345 0.91 8.08 18.99
N LYS A 346 0.69 9.16 19.75
CA LYS A 346 0.88 9.21 21.20
C LYS A 346 -0.07 8.24 21.94
N THR A 347 -1.33 8.18 21.51
CA THR A 347 -2.34 7.29 22.10
C THR A 347 -1.98 5.82 21.88
N GLN A 348 -1.62 5.44 20.64
CA GLN A 348 -1.20 4.08 20.33
C GLN A 348 0.10 3.69 21.06
N HIS A 349 1.03 4.63 21.16
CA HIS A 349 2.29 4.44 21.85
C HIS A 349 2.10 4.11 23.33
N ALA A 350 1.30 4.92 24.03
CA ALA A 350 0.99 4.71 25.45
C ALA A 350 0.30 3.36 25.72
N LYS A 351 -0.43 2.80 24.74
CA LYS A 351 -1.06 1.48 24.83
C LYS A 351 -0.12 0.31 24.52
N CYS A 352 0.78 0.46 23.54
CA CYS A 352 1.54 -0.69 23.00
C CYS A 352 3.04 -0.72 23.31
N ALA A 353 3.64 0.40 23.70
CA ALA A 353 5.06 0.49 24.04
C ALA A 353 5.33 1.55 25.14
N PRO A 354 4.62 1.51 26.29
CA PRO A 354 4.78 2.51 27.36
C PRO A 354 6.17 2.52 28.01
N ASP A 355 6.97 1.47 27.80
CA ASP A 355 8.36 1.33 28.24
C ASP A 355 9.37 2.08 27.35
N VAL A 356 8.96 2.45 26.12
CA VAL A 356 9.81 3.15 25.14
C VAL A 356 9.71 4.67 25.35
N PRO A 357 10.82 5.42 25.51
CA PRO A 357 10.76 6.87 25.67
C PRO A 357 10.12 7.59 24.46
N PHE A 358 9.17 8.50 24.70
CA PHE A 358 8.45 9.25 23.68
C PHE A 358 8.58 10.77 23.86
N ILE A 359 9.27 11.41 22.92
CA ILE A 359 9.57 12.84 22.93
C ILE A 359 8.80 13.51 21.78
N ALA A 360 7.80 14.33 22.12
CA ALA A 360 7.05 15.13 21.16
C ALA A 360 7.57 16.58 21.13
N PHE A 361 7.90 17.08 19.94
CA PHE A 361 8.46 18.42 19.75
C PHE A 361 7.96 19.04 18.44
N ASP A 362 7.05 20.01 18.50
CA ASP A 362 6.60 20.76 17.32
C ASP A 362 7.71 21.65 16.78
N TYR A 363 8.55 21.06 15.92
CA TYR A 363 9.71 21.74 15.36
C TYR A 363 9.35 23.04 14.61
N HIS A 364 8.16 23.14 14.02
CA HIS A 364 7.76 24.34 13.29
C HIS A 364 7.32 25.48 14.22
N ALA A 365 6.52 25.20 15.25
CA ALA A 365 6.10 26.20 16.22
C ALA A 365 7.27 26.65 17.10
N GLU A 366 8.05 25.70 17.62
CA GLU A 366 9.14 25.94 18.55
C GLU A 366 10.26 26.76 17.89
N MET A 367 10.75 26.36 16.71
CA MET A 367 11.83 27.07 16.01
C MET A 367 11.40 28.42 15.43
N LYS A 368 10.09 28.67 15.29
CA LYS A 368 9.54 30.00 14.95
C LYS A 368 9.44 30.90 16.19
N SER A 369 9.20 30.32 17.37
CA SER A 369 9.10 31.04 18.65
C SER A 369 10.48 31.49 19.13
N SER A 370 11.42 30.56 19.32
CA SER A 370 12.82 30.86 19.66
C SER A 370 13.75 29.76 19.19
N ARG A 371 14.94 30.15 18.71
CA ARG A 371 16.01 29.19 18.41
C ARG A 371 16.54 28.49 19.66
N GLU A 372 16.36 29.08 20.84
CA GLU A 372 16.76 28.50 22.14
C GLU A 372 15.88 27.31 22.55
N ASN A 373 14.68 27.17 21.99
CA ASN A 373 13.79 26.05 22.31
C ASN A 373 14.39 24.70 21.89
N ILE A 374 15.38 24.68 20.99
CA ILE A 374 16.17 23.48 20.69
C ILE A 374 16.94 22.95 21.90
N GLU A 375 17.33 23.81 22.86
CA GLU A 375 17.97 23.40 24.12
C GLU A 375 17.01 22.65 25.05
N ARG A 376 15.69 22.81 24.87
CA ARG A 376 14.68 21.97 25.55
C ARG A 376 14.67 20.56 24.97
N LEU A 377 14.80 20.42 23.65
CA LEU A 377 14.88 19.13 22.98
C LEU A 377 16.20 18.41 23.33
N LYS A 378 17.33 19.11 23.21
CA LYS A 378 18.68 18.59 23.55
C LYS A 378 18.74 17.99 24.95
N ARG A 379 18.21 18.70 25.96
CA ARG A 379 18.14 18.20 27.36
C ARG A 379 17.37 16.89 27.53
N GLN A 380 16.51 16.51 26.58
CA GLN A 380 15.77 15.24 26.60
C GLN A 380 16.48 14.16 25.77
N ILE A 381 17.01 14.51 24.58
CA ILE A 381 17.59 13.53 23.65
C ILE A 381 19.07 13.21 23.90
N PHE A 382 19.87 14.14 24.43
CA PHE A 382 21.31 13.92 24.65
C PHE A 382 21.61 12.86 25.72
N PRO A 383 20.97 12.84 26.91
CA PRO A 383 21.22 11.79 27.91
C PRO A 383 20.84 10.39 27.42
N LEU A 384 19.81 10.28 26.58
CA LEU A 384 19.41 9.02 25.94
C LEU A 384 20.43 8.59 24.88
N ALA A 385 20.96 9.52 24.07
CA ALA A 385 22.00 9.21 23.09
C ALA A 385 23.31 8.75 23.77
N GLU A 386 23.71 9.41 24.87
CA GLU A 386 24.85 9.02 25.68
C GLU A 386 24.67 7.62 26.30
N ARG A 387 23.47 7.29 26.79
CA ARG A 387 23.12 5.96 27.30
C ARG A 387 23.19 4.88 26.22
N HIS A 388 22.63 5.14 25.04
CA HIS A 388 22.66 4.22 23.90
C HIS A 388 24.10 3.99 23.38
N GLY A 389 24.96 5.01 23.50
CA GLY A 389 26.36 4.96 23.12
C GLY A 389 26.59 4.91 21.60
N TYR A 390 27.76 4.38 21.23
CA TYR A 390 28.21 4.24 19.85
C TYR A 390 29.09 2.98 19.73
N PHE A 391 29.15 2.37 18.54
CA PHE A 391 29.98 1.21 18.26
C PHE A 391 31.45 1.59 18.08
N HIS A 392 32.38 0.80 18.61
CA HIS A 392 33.82 0.96 18.43
C HIS A 392 34.50 -0.39 18.20
N SER A 393 35.29 -0.49 17.13
CA SER A 393 36.19 -1.61 16.83
C SER A 393 37.63 -1.09 16.73
N LYS A 394 38.59 -1.86 17.26
CA LYS A 394 40.04 -1.60 17.18
C LYS A 394 40.79 -2.87 16.77
N GLY A 395 41.51 -2.83 15.65
CA GLY A 395 42.24 -4.00 15.13
C GLY A 395 41.32 -5.20 14.85
N GLY A 396 40.11 -4.94 14.36
CA GLY A 396 39.06 -5.95 14.14
C GLY A 396 38.34 -6.44 15.41
N ARG A 397 38.81 -6.13 16.62
CA ARG A 397 38.13 -6.50 17.87
C ARG A 397 37.14 -5.43 18.30
N VAL A 398 35.91 -5.82 18.61
CA VAL A 398 34.90 -4.91 19.19
C VAL A 398 35.35 -4.47 20.60
N VAL A 399 35.30 -3.16 20.84
CA VAL A 399 35.63 -2.48 22.10
C VAL A 399 34.35 -1.99 22.79
N ARG A 400 33.35 -1.57 22.01
CA ARG A 400 32.03 -1.12 22.49
C ARG A 400 30.95 -1.46 21.46
N HIS A 401 29.80 -1.92 21.94
CA HIS A 401 28.56 -2.00 21.15
C HIS A 401 27.71 -0.75 21.42
N GLN A 402 26.94 -0.31 20.43
CA GLN A 402 25.82 0.58 20.62
C GLN A 402 24.61 -0.25 21.05
N SER A 403 24.03 0.07 22.20
CA SER A 403 22.94 -0.69 22.86
C SER A 403 21.58 0.01 22.80
N GLY A 404 21.42 0.94 21.85
CA GLY A 404 20.16 1.64 21.64
C GLY A 404 20.17 2.54 20.41
N THR A 405 19.00 3.03 19.97
CA THR A 405 18.92 3.99 18.86
C THR A 405 17.81 5.04 19.01
N MET A 406 18.00 6.14 18.30
CA MET A 406 17.04 7.24 18.19
C MET A 406 16.19 7.08 16.94
N ARG A 407 14.88 6.91 17.12
CA ARG A 407 13.87 6.86 16.06
C ARG A 407 13.23 8.23 15.87
N THR A 408 13.73 8.98 14.89
CA THR A 408 13.15 10.29 14.53
C THR A 408 12.03 10.14 13.50
N ASN A 409 10.92 10.86 13.66
CA ASN A 409 9.86 10.91 12.64
C ASN A 409 9.26 12.31 12.49
N CYS A 410 8.60 12.53 11.36
CA CYS A 410 8.00 13.77 10.90
C CYS A 410 6.94 13.40 9.86
N LEU A 411 6.01 14.29 9.48
CA LEU A 411 5.08 14.01 8.40
C LEU A 411 5.80 13.57 7.12
N ASP A 412 6.85 14.29 6.70
CA ASP A 412 7.61 13.99 5.48
C ASP A 412 8.97 13.34 5.73
N CYS A 413 9.34 13.08 6.99
CA CYS A 413 10.56 12.35 7.39
C CYS A 413 11.91 12.82 6.78
N LEU A 414 12.00 14.05 6.26
CA LEU A 414 13.18 14.58 5.57
C LEU A 414 13.78 15.81 6.24
N ASP A 415 13.23 17.01 6.01
CA ASP A 415 13.88 18.27 6.41
C ASP A 415 14.07 18.38 7.94
N ARG A 416 12.97 18.25 8.71
CA ARG A 416 12.96 18.33 10.19
C ARG A 416 13.78 17.22 10.86
N THR A 417 13.67 15.99 10.36
CA THR A 417 14.36 14.81 10.90
C THR A 417 15.85 14.88 10.64
N ASN A 418 16.29 15.30 9.45
CA ASN A 418 17.73 15.45 9.16
C ASN A 418 18.37 16.50 10.08
N CYS A 419 17.68 17.59 10.42
CA CYS A 419 18.16 18.55 11.44
C CYS A 419 18.38 17.90 12.81
N VAL A 420 17.44 17.09 13.30
CA VAL A 420 17.56 16.43 14.62
C VAL A 420 18.60 15.30 14.58
N GLN A 421 18.68 14.52 13.50
CA GLN A 421 19.73 13.51 13.33
C GLN A 421 21.13 14.14 13.25
N THR A 422 21.25 15.33 12.64
CA THR A 422 22.50 16.12 12.64
C THR A 422 22.89 16.56 14.05
N LEU A 423 21.93 17.04 14.86
CA LEU A 423 22.19 17.46 16.24
C LEU A 423 22.69 16.29 17.11
N LEU A 424 22.08 15.11 16.97
CA LEU A 424 22.49 13.89 17.65
C LEU A 424 23.87 13.40 17.18
N GLY A 425 24.12 13.41 15.86
CA GLY A 425 25.40 13.02 15.28
C GLY A 425 26.55 13.93 15.72
N LEU A 426 26.35 15.25 15.72
CA LEU A 426 27.35 16.21 16.20
C LEU A 426 27.57 16.15 17.72
N HIS A 427 26.54 15.80 18.50
CA HIS A 427 26.71 15.53 19.94
C HIS A 427 27.59 14.31 20.20
N MET A 428 27.35 13.22 19.47
CA MET A 428 28.15 11.99 19.61
C MET A 428 29.53 12.05 18.95
N LEU A 429 29.78 13.04 18.08
CA LEU A 429 31.09 13.26 17.48
C LEU A 429 32.19 13.46 18.53
N CYS A 430 31.93 14.18 19.62
CA CYS A 430 32.90 14.37 20.71
C CYS A 430 33.34 13.01 21.30
N ALA A 431 32.36 12.20 21.70
CA ALA A 431 32.60 10.90 22.31
C ALA A 431 33.26 9.90 21.33
N GLN A 432 32.95 9.99 20.03
CA GLN A 432 33.60 9.22 18.96
C GLN A 432 35.08 9.61 18.79
N LEU A 433 35.41 10.91 18.81
CA LEU A 433 36.79 11.40 18.67
C LEU A 433 37.65 11.05 19.90
N GLU A 434 37.08 11.14 21.10
CA GLU A 434 37.72 10.67 22.34
C GLU A 434 38.01 9.16 22.29
N GLY A 435 37.07 8.35 21.78
CA GLY A 435 37.27 6.91 21.57
C GLY A 435 38.42 6.58 20.63
N LEU A 436 38.57 7.35 19.55
CA LEU A 436 39.68 7.27 18.59
C LEU A 436 41.00 7.90 19.08
N GLN A 437 41.06 8.40 20.33
CA GLN A 437 42.23 9.07 20.89
C GLN A 437 42.69 10.29 20.07
N ILE A 438 41.77 10.94 19.34
CA ILE A 438 42.06 12.16 18.58
C ILE A 438 41.96 13.35 19.54
N GLU A 439 43.09 14.01 19.80
CA GLU A 439 43.18 15.15 20.73
C GLU A 439 42.17 16.27 20.40
N THR A 440 41.09 16.33 21.18
CA THR A 440 40.06 17.38 21.12
C THR A 440 40.57 18.75 21.60
N THR A 441 41.68 18.76 22.36
CA THR A 441 42.39 19.97 22.81
C THR A 441 42.98 20.78 21.65
N ASN A 442 43.27 20.15 20.50
CA ASN A 442 43.63 20.86 19.28
C ASN A 442 42.37 21.36 18.57
N ALA A 443 41.88 22.53 19.00
CA ALA A 443 40.64 23.15 18.54
C ALA A 443 40.50 23.21 16.99
N ASN A 444 41.61 23.37 16.26
CA ASN A 444 41.61 23.41 14.79
C ASN A 444 41.26 22.05 14.17
N THR A 445 41.66 20.93 14.80
CA THR A 445 41.37 19.58 14.30
C THR A 445 39.91 19.20 14.56
N PHE A 446 39.40 19.45 15.77
CA PHE A 446 37.99 19.24 16.10
C PHE A 446 37.07 20.05 15.18
N THR A 447 37.30 21.37 15.08
CA THR A 447 36.48 22.27 14.24
C THR A 447 36.41 21.80 12.79
N ARG A 448 37.54 21.37 12.21
CA ARG A 448 37.57 20.85 10.84
C ARG A 448 36.74 19.57 10.66
N ILE A 449 36.79 18.64 11.61
CA ILE A 449 35.99 17.40 11.53
C ILE A 449 34.50 17.72 11.69
N GLU A 450 34.16 18.64 12.61
CA GLU A 450 32.79 19.09 12.84
C GLU A 450 32.20 19.82 11.62
N GLU A 451 32.96 20.72 10.98
CA GLU A 451 32.57 21.38 9.72
C GLU A 451 32.37 20.39 8.57
N VAL A 452 33.22 19.37 8.47
CA VAL A 452 33.07 18.28 7.50
C VAL A 452 31.76 17.52 7.75
N PHE A 453 31.45 17.16 8.99
CA PHE A 453 30.17 16.51 9.30
C PHE A 453 28.96 17.43 9.04
N LYS A 454 29.05 18.73 9.30
CA LYS A 454 28.00 19.70 8.95
C LYS A 454 27.72 19.74 7.43
N ASP A 455 28.75 19.74 6.58
CA ASP A 455 28.61 19.64 5.11
C ASP A 455 27.96 18.31 4.69
N VAL A 456 28.46 17.20 5.25
CA VAL A 456 28.04 15.85 4.88
C VAL A 456 26.60 15.57 5.34
N TRP A 457 26.19 15.99 6.55
CA TRP A 457 24.81 15.91 7.02
C TRP A 457 23.84 16.74 6.17
N GLN A 458 24.24 17.93 5.70
CA GLN A 458 23.39 18.72 4.79
C GLN A 458 23.20 17.99 3.44
N LYS A 459 24.27 17.46 2.86
CA LYS A 459 24.23 16.70 1.60
C LYS A 459 23.44 15.38 1.73
N ASN A 460 23.50 14.72 2.89
CA ASN A 460 22.73 13.51 3.18
C ASN A 460 21.21 13.78 3.12
N GLY A 461 20.76 14.87 3.74
CA GLY A 461 19.35 15.30 3.68
C GLY A 461 18.87 15.57 2.25
N ASP A 462 19.68 16.27 1.47
CA ASP A 462 19.41 16.54 0.04
C ASP A 462 19.27 15.24 -0.77
N GLN A 463 20.21 14.30 -0.65
CA GLN A 463 20.19 13.04 -1.41
C GLN A 463 19.01 12.14 -1.02
N CYS A 464 18.72 12.01 0.28
CA CYS A 464 17.57 11.24 0.74
C CYS A 464 16.23 11.83 0.26
N SER A 465 16.14 13.16 0.16
CA SER A 465 14.93 13.84 -0.31
C SER A 465 14.63 13.55 -1.78
N ILE A 466 15.66 13.44 -2.63
CA ILE A 466 15.50 13.20 -4.08
C ILE A 466 14.85 11.83 -4.37
N ILE A 467 15.14 10.81 -3.57
CA ILE A 467 14.57 9.46 -3.76
C ILE A 467 13.05 9.48 -3.62
N TYR A 468 12.54 10.26 -2.66
CA TYR A 468 11.13 10.25 -2.28
C TYR A 468 10.31 11.40 -2.86
N ALA A 469 10.85 12.62 -2.87
CA ALA A 469 10.16 13.85 -3.29
C ALA A 469 10.69 14.44 -4.61
N GLY A 470 11.60 13.73 -5.30
CA GLY A 470 12.20 14.14 -6.58
C GLY A 470 13.15 15.35 -6.52
N THR A 471 13.13 16.13 -5.43
CA THR A 471 13.97 17.31 -5.20
C THR A 471 14.77 17.19 -3.90
N GLY A 472 15.85 17.98 -3.80
CA GLY A 472 16.61 18.14 -2.55
C GLY A 472 15.76 18.72 -1.41
N ALA A 473 16.32 18.71 -0.20
CA ALA A 473 15.69 19.18 1.02
C ALA A 473 15.35 20.68 0.96
N LEU A 474 14.44 21.15 1.80
CA LEU A 474 14.21 22.60 1.95
C LEU A 474 15.20 23.14 2.98
N GLU A 475 16.05 24.09 2.56
CA GLU A 475 17.22 24.52 3.36
C GLU A 475 16.89 25.68 4.29
N GLY A 476 15.83 26.46 4.02
CA GLY A 476 15.44 27.66 4.76
C GLY A 476 16.40 28.85 4.63
N LYS A 477 17.60 28.62 4.08
CA LYS A 477 18.67 29.62 3.89
C LYS A 477 18.46 30.48 2.63
N SER A 478 17.74 30.00 1.62
CA SER A 478 17.54 30.71 0.35
C SER A 478 16.12 30.57 -0.17
N LYS A 479 15.32 31.62 0.03
CA LYS A 479 13.89 31.67 -0.37
C LYS A 479 13.66 31.35 -1.85
N LEU A 480 14.58 31.75 -2.75
CA LEU A 480 14.47 31.48 -4.19
C LEU A 480 14.75 30.01 -4.52
N LYS A 481 15.74 29.38 -3.87
CA LYS A 481 16.08 27.97 -4.04
C LYS A 481 15.01 27.05 -3.44
N ASP A 482 14.46 27.43 -2.29
CA ASP A 482 13.36 26.70 -1.64
C ASP A 482 12.05 26.83 -2.44
N ALA A 483 11.77 28.00 -3.02
CA ALA A 483 10.62 28.20 -3.91
C ALA A 483 10.73 27.35 -5.19
N SER A 484 11.89 27.31 -5.86
CA SER A 484 12.08 26.49 -7.06
C SER A 484 12.04 24.99 -6.74
N ARG A 485 12.64 24.54 -5.62
CA ARG A 485 12.52 23.16 -5.12
C ARG A 485 11.07 22.78 -4.80
N SER A 486 10.27 23.70 -4.25
CA SER A 486 8.84 23.47 -3.96
C SER A 486 8.00 23.32 -5.23
N ILE A 487 8.21 24.18 -6.24
CA ILE A 487 7.54 24.08 -7.55
C ILE A 487 7.90 22.77 -8.25
N ALA A 488 9.20 22.43 -8.34
CA ALA A 488 9.65 21.18 -8.95
C ALA A 488 9.10 19.94 -8.24
N ARG A 489 9.06 19.95 -6.90
CA ARG A 489 8.45 18.90 -6.08
C ARG A 489 6.95 18.74 -6.39
N THR A 490 6.23 19.85 -6.57
CA THR A 490 4.80 19.83 -6.93
C THR A 490 4.57 19.21 -8.31
N ILE A 491 5.44 19.53 -9.29
CA ILE A 491 5.36 18.98 -10.64
C ILE A 491 5.68 17.48 -10.65
N GLN A 492 6.79 17.07 -10.03
CA GLN A 492 7.22 15.67 -9.98
C GLN A 492 6.19 14.79 -9.27
N ASN A 493 5.70 15.21 -8.10
CA ASN A 493 4.75 14.42 -7.32
C ASN A 493 3.39 14.24 -8.03
N ASN A 494 3.04 15.11 -8.98
CA ASN A 494 1.77 15.03 -9.71
C ASN A 494 1.88 14.29 -11.05
N LEU A 495 3.07 14.24 -11.66
CA LEU A 495 3.25 13.72 -13.03
C LEU A 495 4.16 12.48 -13.12
N MET A 496 5.00 12.23 -12.12
CA MET A 496 6.04 11.18 -12.18
C MET A 496 5.96 10.15 -11.04
N ASP A 497 5.24 10.46 -9.95
CA ASP A 497 5.16 9.59 -8.77
C ASP A 497 4.60 8.19 -9.07
N GLY A 498 3.57 8.08 -9.91
CA GLY A 498 3.00 6.79 -10.32
C GLY A 498 4.01 5.90 -11.03
N SER A 499 4.63 6.39 -12.11
CA SER A 499 5.65 5.64 -12.86
C SER A 499 6.91 5.33 -12.02
N LYS A 500 7.22 6.15 -11.01
CA LYS A 500 8.30 5.88 -10.05
C LYS A 500 7.92 4.77 -9.06
N GLN A 501 6.67 4.72 -8.61
CA GLN A 501 6.16 3.62 -7.78
C GLN A 501 6.17 2.30 -8.56
N GLU A 502 5.64 2.28 -9.79
CA GLU A 502 5.71 1.12 -10.69
C GLU A 502 7.16 0.63 -10.91
N SER A 503 8.11 1.56 -10.96
CA SER A 503 9.54 1.22 -11.07
C SER A 503 10.10 0.59 -9.79
N PHE A 504 9.69 1.06 -8.59
CA PHE A 504 10.04 0.38 -7.34
C PHE A 504 9.45 -1.02 -7.27
N ASP A 505 8.16 -1.15 -7.62
CA ASP A 505 7.44 -2.41 -7.54
C ASP A 505 8.03 -3.44 -8.53
N LEU A 506 8.29 -3.05 -9.79
CA LEU A 506 8.95 -3.91 -10.78
C LEU A 506 10.37 -4.33 -10.35
N PHE A 507 11.17 -3.44 -9.76
CA PHE A 507 12.53 -3.79 -9.32
C PHE A 507 12.54 -4.75 -8.13
N LEU A 508 11.67 -4.50 -7.15
CA LEU A 508 11.65 -5.24 -5.89
C LEU A 508 10.83 -6.55 -5.96
N GLN A 509 9.87 -6.64 -6.87
CA GLN A 509 8.95 -7.79 -7.01
C GLN A 509 9.18 -8.55 -8.33
N GLY A 510 9.52 -7.88 -9.43
CA GLY A 510 9.49 -8.47 -10.77
C GLY A 510 8.06 -8.79 -11.21
N SER A 511 7.89 -9.52 -12.32
CA SER A 511 6.57 -10.09 -12.68
C SER A 511 6.66 -11.52 -13.25
N ALA A 512 7.55 -12.34 -12.66
CA ALA A 512 7.62 -13.79 -12.95
C ALA A 512 6.35 -14.55 -12.55
N VAL A 513 5.71 -14.20 -11.43
CA VAL A 513 4.44 -14.81 -10.98
C VAL A 513 3.28 -13.85 -11.29
N PRO A 514 2.19 -14.31 -11.92
CA PRO A 514 1.00 -13.49 -12.15
C PRO A 514 0.44 -12.88 -10.84
N PRO A 515 0.09 -11.58 -10.81
CA PRO A 515 -0.29 -10.89 -9.55
C PRO A 515 -1.40 -11.57 -8.74
N VAL A 516 -2.39 -12.18 -9.41
CA VAL A 516 -3.50 -12.89 -8.74
C VAL A 516 -3.02 -14.17 -8.05
N LEU A 517 -2.06 -14.90 -8.64
CA LEU A 517 -1.47 -16.09 -8.01
C LEU A 517 -0.58 -15.68 -6.84
N PHE A 518 0.25 -14.64 -7.03
CA PHE A 518 1.10 -14.08 -5.99
C PHE A 518 0.30 -13.59 -4.76
N ASP A 519 -0.85 -12.91 -4.99
CA ASP A 519 -1.76 -12.48 -3.93
C ASP A 519 -2.34 -13.67 -3.15
N ARG A 520 -2.79 -14.71 -3.85
CA ARG A 520 -3.33 -15.93 -3.21
C ARG A 520 -2.26 -16.65 -2.41
N ALA A 521 -1.03 -16.76 -2.93
CA ALA A 521 0.10 -17.32 -2.20
C ALA A 521 0.45 -16.49 -0.95
N SER A 522 0.45 -15.15 -1.05
CA SER A 522 0.67 -14.24 0.08
C SER A 522 -0.48 -14.23 1.11
N ASN A 523 -1.66 -14.73 0.73
CA ASN A 523 -2.74 -14.98 1.68
C ASN A 523 -2.49 -16.24 2.51
N LEU A 524 -1.88 -17.28 1.93
CA LEU A 524 -1.57 -18.56 2.57
C LEU A 524 -0.23 -18.57 3.33
N LEU A 525 0.83 -18.02 2.76
CA LEU A 525 2.18 -18.04 3.31
C LEU A 525 2.68 -16.63 3.63
N PRO A 526 3.69 -16.47 4.51
CA PRO A 526 4.27 -15.16 4.81
C PRO A 526 4.90 -14.56 3.57
N THR A 527 4.64 -13.28 3.30
CA THR A 527 5.21 -12.57 2.12
C THR A 527 6.75 -12.62 2.10
N SER A 528 7.40 -12.69 3.26
CA SER A 528 8.85 -12.87 3.38
C SER A 528 9.35 -14.21 2.83
N LEU A 529 8.53 -15.26 2.84
CA LEU A 529 8.83 -16.54 2.20
C LEU A 529 8.56 -16.45 0.69
N VAL A 530 7.35 -16.01 0.29
CA VAL A 530 6.93 -15.96 -1.12
C VAL A 530 7.82 -15.02 -1.96
N GLN A 531 8.22 -13.85 -1.43
CA GLN A 531 9.13 -12.92 -2.13
C GLN A 531 10.61 -13.20 -1.88
N GLY A 532 10.94 -13.90 -0.80
CA GLY A 532 12.31 -14.04 -0.28
C GLY A 532 12.98 -15.38 -0.58
N ASN A 533 12.23 -16.37 -1.07
CA ASN A 533 12.71 -17.67 -1.55
C ASN A 533 12.59 -17.72 -3.08
N TYR A 534 13.59 -18.29 -3.77
CA TYR A 534 13.62 -18.34 -5.24
C TYR A 534 12.62 -19.35 -5.84
N TYR A 535 12.17 -20.39 -5.14
CA TYR A 535 11.16 -21.33 -5.66
C TYR A 535 9.85 -20.60 -5.95
N PHE A 536 9.23 -20.01 -4.93
CA PHE A 536 7.95 -19.28 -5.07
C PHE A 536 8.02 -17.99 -5.91
N ARG A 537 9.21 -17.62 -6.38
CA ARG A 537 9.44 -16.38 -7.13
C ARG A 537 9.86 -16.61 -8.57
N GLU A 538 10.76 -17.54 -8.85
CA GLU A 538 11.22 -17.87 -10.20
C GLU A 538 10.39 -19.00 -10.83
N TYR A 539 9.56 -19.72 -10.06
CA TYR A 539 8.72 -20.82 -10.55
C TYR A 539 7.22 -20.56 -10.28
N PRO A 540 6.47 -20.12 -11.29
CA PRO A 540 5.00 -20.05 -11.22
C PRO A 540 4.36 -21.40 -10.86
N SER A 541 4.91 -22.51 -11.38
CA SER A 541 4.45 -23.87 -11.08
C SER A 541 4.54 -24.23 -9.59
N ALA A 542 5.56 -23.76 -8.87
CA ALA A 542 5.66 -23.95 -7.41
C ALA A 542 4.55 -23.20 -6.66
N VAL A 543 4.17 -22.01 -7.15
CA VAL A 543 3.02 -21.26 -6.63
C VAL A 543 1.72 -21.97 -6.98
N GLU A 544 1.57 -22.49 -8.20
CA GLU A 544 0.37 -23.22 -8.63
C GLU A 544 0.16 -24.50 -7.82
N ASN A 545 1.19 -25.33 -7.64
CA ASN A 545 1.13 -26.54 -6.80
C ASN A 545 0.77 -26.21 -5.33
N LEU A 546 1.33 -25.15 -4.76
CA LEU A 546 0.94 -24.65 -3.43
C LEU A 546 -0.56 -24.25 -3.38
N LEU A 547 -1.06 -23.63 -4.44
CA LEU A 547 -2.44 -23.17 -4.56
C LEU A 547 -3.43 -24.33 -4.81
N GLU A 548 -3.01 -25.43 -5.44
CA GLU A 548 -3.79 -26.67 -5.54
C GLU A 548 -3.94 -27.34 -4.18
N GLN A 549 -2.88 -27.34 -3.35
CA GLN A 549 -2.92 -27.86 -1.97
C GLN A 549 -3.61 -26.91 -0.97
N ALA A 550 -4.16 -25.78 -1.42
CA ALA A 550 -4.70 -24.73 -0.56
C ALA A 550 -5.88 -25.16 0.32
N ASN A 551 -6.58 -26.25 0.01
CA ASN A 551 -7.64 -26.81 0.85
C ASN A 551 -7.12 -27.80 1.91
N TYR A 552 -5.97 -28.44 1.68
CA TYR A 552 -5.36 -29.35 2.65
C TYR A 552 -4.66 -28.57 3.77
N LEU A 553 -3.92 -27.52 3.40
CA LEU A 553 -3.16 -26.66 4.32
C LEU A 553 -4.03 -25.65 5.09
N THR A 554 -5.33 -25.53 4.80
CA THR A 554 -6.26 -24.71 5.60
C THR A 554 -7.27 -25.54 6.39
N THR A 555 -7.88 -24.86 7.36
CA THR A 555 -9.00 -25.35 8.16
C THR A 555 -10.12 -24.31 8.14
N SER A 556 -11.36 -24.79 8.15
CA SER A 556 -12.56 -23.96 8.28
C SER A 556 -12.51 -23.09 9.54
N ALA A 557 -12.70 -21.79 9.34
CA ALA A 557 -12.81 -20.76 10.37
C ALA A 557 -14.07 -19.91 10.06
N PRO A 558 -15.27 -20.42 10.38
CA PRO A 558 -16.52 -19.81 9.95
C PRO A 558 -16.73 -18.45 10.63
N LEU A 559 -17.12 -17.45 9.83
CA LEU A 559 -17.43 -16.09 10.25
C LEU A 559 -18.92 -15.81 10.01
N THR A 560 -19.59 -15.16 10.96
CA THR A 560 -20.90 -14.53 10.70
C THR A 560 -20.67 -13.11 10.18
N ILE A 561 -21.20 -12.78 9.00
CA ILE A 561 -21.06 -11.45 8.38
C ILE A 561 -22.43 -10.83 8.17
N PHE A 562 -22.63 -9.63 8.70
CA PHE A 562 -23.80 -8.79 8.42
C PHE A 562 -23.47 -7.78 7.31
N VAL A 563 -24.37 -7.64 6.35
CA VAL A 563 -24.29 -6.64 5.28
C VAL A 563 -25.62 -5.88 5.23
N GLY A 564 -25.59 -4.57 5.42
CA GLY A 564 -26.77 -3.71 5.35
C GLY A 564 -26.62 -2.55 4.36
N THR A 565 -27.73 -2.11 3.76
CA THR A 565 -27.83 -0.87 2.96
C THR A 565 -29.05 -0.06 3.38
N TRP A 566 -28.93 1.26 3.38
CA TRP A 566 -30.07 2.16 3.64
C TRP A 566 -29.84 3.55 3.04
N ASN A 567 -30.68 3.92 2.06
CA ASN A 567 -30.78 5.31 1.63
C ASN A 567 -31.51 6.14 2.71
N VAL A 568 -30.84 7.15 3.27
CA VAL A 568 -31.30 7.95 4.43
C VAL A 568 -31.83 9.34 4.06
N ASN A 569 -32.08 9.63 2.77
CA ASN A 569 -32.77 10.84 2.28
C ASN A 569 -32.22 12.16 2.89
N GLY A 570 -30.94 12.42 2.65
CA GLY A 570 -30.20 13.58 3.17
C GLY A 570 -29.81 13.50 4.64
N GLY A 571 -30.05 12.37 5.32
CA GLY A 571 -29.79 12.18 6.76
C GLY A 571 -30.71 13.00 7.69
N LYS A 572 -31.72 13.69 7.12
CA LYS A 572 -32.53 14.76 7.74
C LYS A 572 -33.16 14.39 9.09
N ASN A 573 -33.44 13.10 9.29
CA ASN A 573 -34.34 12.61 10.33
C ASN A 573 -33.64 11.81 11.43
N MET A 574 -32.30 11.66 11.41
CA MET A 574 -31.55 10.89 12.43
C MET A 574 -31.72 11.43 13.87
N TYR A 575 -32.09 12.71 14.01
CA TYR A 575 -32.33 13.37 15.30
C TYR A 575 -33.81 13.58 15.63
N ASN A 576 -34.74 13.03 14.83
CA ASN A 576 -36.16 13.28 15.07
C ASN A 576 -36.60 12.65 16.40
N VAL A 577 -36.86 13.53 17.38
CA VAL A 577 -37.19 13.18 18.76
C VAL A 577 -38.41 12.28 18.86
N ALA A 578 -39.33 12.33 17.90
CA ALA A 578 -40.52 11.48 17.86
C ALA A 578 -40.19 9.98 17.88
N PHE A 579 -39.03 9.56 17.36
CA PHE A 579 -38.63 8.14 17.26
C PHE A 579 -37.33 7.79 17.99
N ARG A 580 -36.71 8.72 18.73
CA ARG A 580 -35.44 8.48 19.47
C ARG A 580 -35.49 7.30 20.47
N ASN A 581 -36.70 6.85 20.83
CA ASN A 581 -36.96 5.74 21.75
C ASN A 581 -37.76 4.57 21.12
N GLU A 582 -38.26 4.69 19.88
CA GLU A 582 -39.26 3.75 19.32
C GLU A 582 -38.70 2.78 18.25
N ALA A 583 -37.54 3.06 17.65
CA ALA A 583 -36.89 2.15 16.71
C ALA A 583 -35.36 2.24 16.85
N LYS A 584 -34.69 1.14 17.22
CA LYS A 584 -33.25 1.14 17.49
C LYS A 584 -32.49 0.66 16.26
N LEU A 585 -31.31 1.23 16.01
CA LEU A 585 -30.37 0.69 15.00
C LEU A 585 -30.03 -0.78 15.28
N GLY A 586 -30.07 -1.20 16.54
CA GLY A 586 -29.90 -2.59 16.95
C GLY A 586 -30.95 -3.53 16.38
N ASP A 587 -32.17 -3.06 16.10
CA ASP A 587 -33.24 -3.90 15.52
C ASP A 587 -32.99 -4.22 14.04
N TRP A 588 -32.17 -3.41 13.36
CA TRP A 588 -31.70 -3.65 11.98
C TRP A 588 -30.45 -4.52 11.95
N ILE A 589 -29.47 -4.26 12.84
CA ILE A 589 -28.18 -4.96 12.86
C ILE A 589 -28.27 -6.35 13.54
N PHE A 590 -29.14 -6.48 14.54
CA PHE A 590 -29.38 -7.70 15.32
C PHE A 590 -30.88 -8.09 15.26
N PRO A 591 -31.42 -8.43 14.06
CA PRO A 591 -32.84 -8.69 13.88
C PRO A 591 -33.30 -9.91 14.69
N HIS A 592 -34.25 -9.68 15.60
CA HIS A 592 -34.82 -10.73 16.44
C HIS A 592 -35.64 -11.75 15.63
N ALA A 593 -35.64 -13.02 16.06
CA ALA A 593 -36.35 -14.14 15.42
C ALA A 593 -37.89 -13.97 15.28
N ASN A 594 -38.47 -12.93 15.87
CA ASN A 594 -39.90 -12.60 15.74
C ASN A 594 -40.30 -12.08 14.33
N LEU A 595 -39.34 -11.79 13.45
CA LEU A 595 -39.59 -11.34 12.07
C LEU A 595 -39.27 -12.38 10.99
N VAL A 596 -38.46 -13.41 11.30
CA VAL A 596 -38.14 -14.53 10.38
C VAL A 596 -37.95 -15.81 11.20
N SER A 597 -38.65 -16.89 10.82
CA SER A 597 -38.66 -18.16 11.56
C SER A 597 -37.40 -19.00 11.36
N VAL A 598 -36.26 -18.55 11.90
CA VAL A 598 -34.97 -19.27 11.89
C VAL A 598 -34.43 -19.34 13.33
N SER A 599 -34.10 -20.55 13.78
CA SER A 599 -33.80 -20.87 15.19
C SER A 599 -32.42 -20.44 15.70
N ASP A 600 -31.52 -20.00 14.82
CA ASP A 600 -30.11 -19.73 15.14
C ASP A 600 -29.69 -18.25 14.98
N MET A 601 -30.64 -17.31 14.98
CA MET A 601 -30.37 -15.87 14.75
C MET A 601 -29.65 -15.14 15.91
N ASP A 602 -29.34 -15.83 17.01
CA ASP A 602 -28.68 -15.24 18.19
C ASP A 602 -27.15 -14.98 17.99
N SER A 603 -26.56 -15.36 16.86
CA SER A 603 -25.13 -15.16 16.61
C SER A 603 -24.79 -13.69 16.31
N ILE A 604 -24.11 -13.02 17.24
CA ILE A 604 -23.53 -11.67 17.06
C ILE A 604 -22.51 -11.71 15.88
N PRO A 605 -22.66 -10.91 14.80
CA PRO A 605 -21.78 -10.99 13.62
C PRO A 605 -20.32 -10.64 13.90
N ASP A 606 -19.37 -11.39 13.36
CA ASP A 606 -17.93 -11.13 13.47
C ASP A 606 -17.49 -9.90 12.66
N ILE A 607 -18.14 -9.68 11.51
CA ILE A 607 -17.95 -8.52 10.63
C ILE A 607 -19.31 -7.88 10.34
N VAL A 608 -19.36 -6.55 10.36
CA VAL A 608 -20.55 -5.74 10.07
C VAL A 608 -20.18 -4.69 9.02
N ALA A 609 -20.73 -4.83 7.82
CA ALA A 609 -20.59 -3.87 6.73
C ALA A 609 -21.91 -3.14 6.50
N ILE A 610 -21.87 -1.80 6.51
CA ILE A 610 -23.07 -0.96 6.39
C ILE A 610 -22.84 0.11 5.33
N GLY A 611 -23.71 0.11 4.32
CA GLY A 611 -23.83 1.12 3.29
C GLY A 611 -24.93 2.11 3.63
N VAL A 612 -24.66 3.39 3.43
CA VAL A 612 -25.63 4.47 3.62
C VAL A 612 -25.61 5.39 2.40
N GLU A 613 -26.76 5.57 1.77
CA GLU A 613 -26.93 6.38 0.58
C GLU A 613 -27.72 7.67 0.88
N GLU A 614 -27.47 8.74 0.12
CA GLU A 614 -27.96 10.10 0.43
C GLU A 614 -27.67 10.54 1.88
N LEU A 615 -26.47 10.23 2.39
CA LEU A 615 -26.02 10.64 3.72
C LEU A 615 -26.07 12.18 3.95
N VAL A 616 -26.00 12.97 2.88
CA VAL A 616 -26.08 14.43 2.88
C VAL A 616 -26.99 14.94 1.78
N ASP A 617 -27.66 16.07 2.01
CA ASP A 617 -28.50 16.71 0.98
C ASP A 617 -27.69 17.13 -0.25
N LEU A 618 -28.21 16.78 -1.43
CA LEU A 618 -27.58 17.00 -2.73
C LEU A 618 -27.76 18.45 -3.24
N ASN A 619 -27.21 19.41 -2.51
CA ASN A 619 -27.08 20.80 -2.97
C ASN A 619 -25.66 21.07 -3.52
N ALA A 620 -25.53 22.13 -4.33
CA ALA A 620 -24.26 22.47 -4.99
C ALA A 620 -23.10 22.75 -4.00
N SER A 621 -23.40 23.21 -2.77
CA SER A 621 -22.39 23.41 -1.73
C SER A 621 -21.86 22.07 -1.21
N ASN A 622 -22.75 21.12 -0.90
CA ASN A 622 -22.38 19.81 -0.35
C ASN A 622 -21.66 18.91 -1.36
N ILE A 623 -21.91 19.10 -2.66
CA ILE A 623 -21.18 18.42 -3.74
C ILE A 623 -19.74 18.95 -3.88
N VAL A 624 -19.50 20.21 -3.50
CA VAL A 624 -18.18 20.88 -3.57
C VAL A 624 -17.42 20.81 -2.24
N LYS A 625 -18.14 20.77 -1.10
CA LYS A 625 -17.65 20.56 0.26
C LYS A 625 -18.43 19.43 0.91
N ALA A 626 -17.93 18.19 0.81
CA ALA A 626 -18.49 17.08 1.56
C ALA A 626 -18.07 17.20 3.04
N SER A 627 -18.96 17.72 3.90
CA SER A 627 -18.77 17.67 5.35
C SER A 627 -18.84 16.23 5.84
N THR A 628 -17.96 15.87 6.78
CA THR A 628 -17.93 14.52 7.40
C THR A 628 -18.74 14.46 8.69
N THR A 629 -19.38 15.56 9.13
CA THR A 629 -20.24 15.62 10.32
C THR A 629 -21.26 14.46 10.36
N ASN A 630 -22.01 14.23 9.26
CA ASN A 630 -22.97 13.13 9.22
C ASN A 630 -22.30 11.76 9.25
N GLN A 631 -21.19 11.56 8.52
CA GLN A 631 -20.42 10.31 8.51
C GLN A 631 -19.92 9.95 9.92
N ARG A 632 -19.36 10.93 10.65
CA ARG A 632 -18.91 10.77 12.03
C ARG A 632 -20.06 10.37 12.95
N LEU A 633 -21.18 11.07 12.89
CA LEU A 633 -22.36 10.84 13.75
C LEU A 633 -23.00 9.46 13.48
N TRP A 634 -23.05 9.02 12.23
CA TRP A 634 -23.42 7.64 11.89
C TRP A 634 -22.41 6.62 12.42
N CYS A 635 -21.10 6.86 12.26
CA CYS A 635 -20.07 5.96 12.80
C CYS A 635 -20.17 5.81 14.33
N GLU A 636 -20.39 6.91 15.06
CA GLU A 636 -20.57 6.92 16.51
C GLU A 636 -21.84 6.16 16.93
N GLY A 637 -22.98 6.40 16.26
CA GLY A 637 -24.23 5.69 16.51
C GLY A 637 -24.14 4.18 16.24
N LEU A 638 -23.52 3.79 15.11
CA LEU A 638 -23.25 2.40 14.77
C LEU A 638 -22.29 1.75 15.77
N ARG A 639 -21.14 2.40 16.06
CA ARG A 639 -20.14 1.91 17.03
C ARG A 639 -20.79 1.67 18.40
N LYS A 640 -21.60 2.60 18.90
CA LYS A 640 -22.31 2.45 20.17
C LYS A 640 -23.25 1.24 20.13
N THR A 641 -24.07 1.14 19.09
CA THR A 641 -25.02 0.02 18.90
C THR A 641 -24.32 -1.34 18.88
N LEU A 642 -23.13 -1.42 18.27
CA LEU A 642 -22.30 -2.62 18.25
C LEU A 642 -21.66 -2.94 19.62
N HIS A 643 -21.18 -1.91 20.33
CA HIS A 643 -20.57 -2.05 21.67
C HIS A 643 -21.56 -2.49 22.75
N GLU A 644 -22.87 -2.29 22.57
CA GLU A 644 -23.91 -2.88 23.42
C GLU A 644 -23.95 -4.42 23.36
N LYS A 645 -23.26 -5.06 22.40
CA LYS A 645 -23.20 -6.51 22.21
C LYS A 645 -21.80 -7.10 22.38
N ALA A 646 -20.77 -6.48 21.81
CA ALA A 646 -19.37 -6.93 21.88
C ALA A 646 -18.40 -5.78 21.56
N PRO A 647 -17.10 -5.85 21.91
CA PRO A 647 -16.12 -4.85 21.46
C PRO A 647 -15.87 -4.99 19.94
N TYR A 648 -16.07 -3.89 19.19
CA TYR A 648 -15.78 -3.81 17.75
C TYR A 648 -14.75 -2.71 17.46
N VAL A 649 -13.91 -2.95 16.46
CA VAL A 649 -12.99 -1.97 15.89
C VAL A 649 -13.49 -1.50 14.51
N LEU A 650 -13.31 -0.23 14.19
CA LEU A 650 -13.57 0.29 12.84
C LEU A 650 -12.41 -0.08 11.91
N LEU A 651 -12.69 -0.90 10.90
CA LEU A 651 -11.71 -1.28 9.87
C LEU A 651 -11.60 -0.25 8.75
N GLY A 652 -12.65 0.53 8.53
CA GLY A 652 -12.60 1.69 7.65
C GLY A 652 -13.94 2.37 7.48
N CYS A 653 -13.88 3.65 7.12
CA CYS A 653 -15.02 4.48 6.79
C CYS A 653 -14.68 5.42 5.63
N GLU A 654 -15.51 5.42 4.60
CA GLU A 654 -15.27 6.20 3.38
C GLU A 654 -16.58 6.78 2.84
N GLN A 655 -16.55 8.04 2.41
CA GLN A 655 -17.72 8.76 1.91
C GLN A 655 -17.43 9.33 0.52
N LEU A 656 -18.28 8.98 -0.44
CA LEU A 656 -18.28 9.52 -1.79
C LEU A 656 -19.58 10.30 -2.03
N VAL A 657 -19.52 11.62 -1.83
CA VAL A 657 -20.69 12.52 -1.92
C VAL A 657 -21.78 12.10 -0.94
N GLY A 658 -22.84 11.42 -1.41
CA GLY A 658 -23.92 10.90 -0.57
C GLY A 658 -23.81 9.41 -0.24
N VAL A 659 -22.85 8.67 -0.80
CA VAL A 659 -22.62 7.25 -0.52
C VAL A 659 -21.60 7.13 0.60
N CYS A 660 -21.83 6.28 1.59
CA CYS A 660 -20.86 6.00 2.64
C CYS A 660 -20.83 4.52 2.99
N LEU A 661 -19.62 3.98 3.19
CA LEU A 661 -19.37 2.62 3.62
C LEU A 661 -18.70 2.64 5.00
N PHE A 662 -19.25 1.88 5.94
CA PHE A 662 -18.67 1.58 7.25
C PHE A 662 -18.40 0.08 7.33
N VAL A 663 -17.19 -0.33 7.76
CA VAL A 663 -16.90 -1.74 8.05
C VAL A 663 -16.29 -1.86 9.44
N PHE A 664 -16.94 -2.67 10.28
CA PHE A 664 -16.52 -3.00 11.64
C PHE A 664 -16.21 -4.50 11.73
N ALA A 665 -15.30 -4.88 12.63
CA ALA A 665 -15.10 -6.27 13.03
C ALA A 665 -14.94 -6.38 14.55
N LYS A 666 -15.27 -7.53 15.13
CA LYS A 666 -15.01 -7.81 16.56
C LYS A 666 -13.52 -7.62 16.85
N ALA A 667 -13.19 -6.98 17.97
CA ALA A 667 -11.80 -6.68 18.35
C ALA A 667 -10.91 -7.95 18.41
N ALA A 668 -11.47 -9.09 18.80
CA ALA A 668 -10.79 -10.38 18.83
C ALA A 668 -10.34 -10.90 17.45
N LEU A 669 -10.92 -10.41 16.35
CA LEU A 669 -10.54 -10.80 14.98
C LEU A 669 -9.29 -10.05 14.49
N ALA A 670 -8.95 -8.90 15.10
CA ALA A 670 -7.88 -8.00 14.64
C ALA A 670 -6.50 -8.66 14.37
N PRO A 671 -6.02 -9.64 15.16
CA PRO A 671 -4.75 -10.33 14.88
C PRO A 671 -4.71 -11.09 13.55
N PHE A 672 -5.88 -11.50 13.04
CA PHE A 672 -6.06 -12.29 11.82
C PHE A 672 -6.44 -11.46 10.58
N LEU A 673 -6.59 -10.15 10.73
CA LEU A 673 -6.91 -9.24 9.64
C LEU A 673 -5.63 -8.66 9.01
N LYS A 674 -5.54 -8.71 7.68
CA LYS A 674 -4.41 -8.15 6.90
C LYS A 674 -4.85 -7.50 5.58
N ASP A 675 -3.92 -6.77 4.95
CA ASP A 675 -4.06 -6.11 3.64
C ASP A 675 -5.36 -5.30 3.44
N PHE A 676 -5.53 -4.27 4.28
CA PHE A 676 -6.64 -3.32 4.18
C PHE A 676 -6.41 -2.29 3.07
N SER A 677 -7.42 -2.10 2.21
CA SER A 677 -7.40 -1.08 1.17
C SER A 677 -8.81 -0.55 0.88
N ILE A 678 -8.91 0.75 0.59
CA ILE A 678 -10.16 1.44 0.31
C ILE A 678 -10.04 2.13 -1.04
N ALA A 679 -11.08 2.05 -1.86
CA ALA A 679 -11.15 2.67 -3.17
C ALA A 679 -12.54 3.28 -3.40
N SER A 680 -12.64 4.29 -4.25
CA SER A 680 -13.93 4.84 -4.67
C SER A 680 -13.91 5.33 -6.10
N VAL A 681 -15.08 5.32 -6.75
CA VAL A 681 -15.26 5.73 -8.15
C VAL A 681 -16.55 6.52 -8.30
N LYS A 682 -16.45 7.72 -8.87
CA LYS A 682 -17.61 8.56 -9.24
C LYS A 682 -18.20 8.09 -10.55
N THR A 683 -19.53 8.05 -10.62
CA THR A 683 -20.28 7.69 -11.84
C THR A 683 -21.36 8.74 -12.14
N GLY A 684 -21.96 8.69 -13.33
CA GLY A 684 -22.76 9.77 -13.91
C GLY A 684 -21.95 10.82 -14.71
N MET A 685 -22.62 11.49 -15.67
CA MET A 685 -22.08 12.52 -16.58
C MET A 685 -20.64 12.28 -17.08
N GLY A 686 -20.37 11.07 -17.60
CA GLY A 686 -19.06 10.70 -18.15
C GLY A 686 -17.92 10.57 -17.12
N GLY A 687 -18.25 10.57 -15.82
CA GLY A 687 -17.28 10.45 -14.72
C GLY A 687 -16.57 11.75 -14.33
N ALA A 688 -16.91 12.89 -14.95
CA ALA A 688 -16.29 14.19 -14.66
C ALA A 688 -16.91 14.89 -13.44
N THR A 689 -18.24 14.81 -13.29
CA THR A 689 -19.00 15.38 -12.17
C THR A 689 -20.21 14.49 -11.88
N GLY A 690 -20.31 13.94 -10.67
CA GLY A 690 -21.37 12.98 -10.35
C GLY A 690 -21.59 12.83 -8.85
N ASN A 691 -22.87 12.71 -8.46
CA ASN A 691 -23.33 12.40 -7.11
C ASN A 691 -23.62 10.91 -6.90
N LYS A 692 -23.41 10.09 -7.95
CA LYS A 692 -23.50 8.63 -7.95
C LYS A 692 -22.09 8.04 -7.96
N GLY A 693 -22.00 6.77 -7.61
CA GLY A 693 -20.72 6.09 -7.57
C GLY A 693 -20.70 4.87 -6.67
N SER A 694 -19.50 4.33 -6.48
CA SER A 694 -19.24 3.16 -5.65
C SER A 694 -18.06 3.40 -4.71
N VAL A 695 -18.15 2.86 -3.50
CA VAL A 695 -17.12 2.86 -2.46
C VAL A 695 -16.84 1.41 -2.11
N GLY A 696 -15.58 1.01 -2.17
CA GLY A 696 -15.12 -0.34 -1.86
C GLY A 696 -14.14 -0.35 -0.69
N LEU A 697 -14.25 -1.35 0.18
CA LEU A 697 -13.24 -1.69 1.19
C LEU A 697 -12.90 -3.18 1.07
N ARG A 698 -11.61 -3.48 0.90
CA ARG A 698 -11.08 -4.84 0.93
C ARG A 698 -10.26 -5.13 2.19
N LEU A 699 -10.19 -6.40 2.54
CA LEU A 699 -9.31 -6.96 3.57
C LEU A 699 -9.02 -8.44 3.28
N VAL A 700 -8.21 -9.06 4.11
CA VAL A 700 -8.08 -10.52 4.23
C VAL A 700 -8.39 -10.90 5.67
N VAL A 701 -9.18 -11.94 5.88
CA VAL A 701 -9.37 -12.59 7.18
C VAL A 701 -8.71 -13.95 7.11
N HIS A 702 -7.74 -14.22 7.98
CA HIS A 702 -6.85 -15.38 7.90
C HIS A 702 -6.16 -15.49 6.52
N SER A 703 -6.65 -16.36 5.62
CA SER A 703 -6.20 -16.47 4.21
C SER A 703 -7.29 -16.21 3.17
N THR A 704 -8.47 -15.72 3.58
CA THR A 704 -9.61 -15.45 2.69
C THR A 704 -9.76 -13.96 2.42
N SER A 705 -9.68 -13.56 1.16
CA SER A 705 -9.81 -12.15 0.75
C SER A 705 -11.28 -11.75 0.56
N ILE A 706 -11.70 -10.67 1.22
CA ILE A 706 -13.09 -10.20 1.21
C ILE A 706 -13.12 -8.73 0.78
N VAL A 707 -14.07 -8.40 -0.10
CA VAL A 707 -14.36 -7.01 -0.48
C VAL A 707 -15.84 -6.67 -0.29
N PHE A 708 -16.08 -5.49 0.27
CA PHE A 708 -17.41 -4.89 0.45
C PHE A 708 -17.53 -3.68 -0.47
N VAL A 709 -18.53 -3.66 -1.35
CA VAL A 709 -18.78 -2.57 -2.31
C VAL A 709 -20.18 -2.00 -2.06
N CYS A 710 -20.23 -0.74 -1.64
CA CYS A 710 -21.46 0.04 -1.49
C CYS A 710 -21.62 0.96 -2.71
N SER A 711 -22.79 0.94 -3.37
CA SER A 711 -23.05 1.75 -4.56
C SER A 711 -24.38 2.48 -4.53
N HIS A 712 -24.40 3.67 -5.11
CA HIS A 712 -25.64 4.37 -5.45
C HIS A 712 -25.63 4.67 -6.95
N PHE A 713 -26.54 4.04 -7.69
CA PHE A 713 -26.62 4.15 -9.16
C PHE A 713 -27.66 5.18 -9.66
N ALA A 714 -27.72 5.37 -10.98
CA ALA A 714 -28.62 6.27 -11.68
C ALA A 714 -30.10 6.03 -11.34
N ALA A 715 -30.75 7.08 -10.83
CA ALA A 715 -32.16 7.05 -10.43
C ALA A 715 -33.10 7.40 -11.60
N GLY A 716 -34.24 6.72 -11.67
CA GLY A 716 -35.29 6.99 -12.67
C GLY A 716 -35.86 5.71 -13.28
N GLN A 717 -37.13 5.74 -13.68
CA GLN A 717 -37.85 4.54 -14.15
C GLN A 717 -37.19 3.90 -15.39
N ASN A 718 -36.70 4.73 -16.31
CA ASN A 718 -36.22 4.31 -17.62
C ASN A 718 -34.68 4.18 -17.71
N GLU A 719 -33.95 4.60 -16.67
CA GLU A 719 -32.48 4.70 -16.67
C GLU A 719 -31.75 3.35 -16.46
N ILE A 720 -32.32 2.27 -17.02
CA ILE A 720 -31.78 0.90 -16.88
C ILE A 720 -30.36 0.81 -17.47
N ARG A 721 -30.16 1.39 -18.66
CA ARG A 721 -28.85 1.39 -19.34
C ARG A 721 -27.80 2.11 -18.51
N ASP A 722 -28.15 3.25 -17.93
CA ASP A 722 -27.22 4.09 -17.19
C ASP A 722 -26.86 3.44 -15.83
N ARG A 723 -27.78 2.69 -15.20
CA ARG A 723 -27.47 1.81 -14.06
C ARG A 723 -26.51 0.65 -14.43
N ASN A 724 -26.72 0.02 -15.58
CA ASN A 724 -25.82 -1.04 -16.07
C ASN A 724 -24.41 -0.47 -16.36
N GLU A 725 -24.31 0.76 -16.88
CA GLU A 725 -23.03 1.44 -17.11
C GLU A 725 -22.38 1.92 -15.79
N ASP A 726 -23.14 2.33 -14.78
CA ASP A 726 -22.62 2.60 -13.44
C ASP A 726 -21.94 1.34 -12.85
N TYR A 727 -22.60 0.17 -12.92
CA TYR A 727 -22.04 -1.13 -12.54
C TYR A 727 -20.77 -1.47 -13.36
N ALA A 728 -20.84 -1.36 -14.69
CA ALA A 728 -19.72 -1.67 -15.58
C ALA A 728 -18.53 -0.72 -15.33
N THR A 729 -18.79 0.56 -15.04
CA THR A 729 -17.76 1.52 -14.68
C THR A 729 -17.16 1.25 -13.30
N ALA A 730 -17.95 0.81 -12.32
CA ALA A 730 -17.43 0.40 -11.02
C ALA A 730 -16.49 -0.81 -11.16
N MET A 731 -16.92 -1.88 -11.85
CA MET A 731 -16.08 -3.05 -12.17
C MET A 731 -14.76 -2.68 -12.85
N ARG A 732 -14.82 -1.76 -13.83
CA ARG A 732 -13.68 -1.39 -14.68
C ARG A 732 -12.71 -0.41 -14.04
N LYS A 733 -13.11 0.37 -13.04
CA LYS A 733 -12.32 1.50 -12.51
C LYS A 733 -12.02 1.44 -11.02
N LEU A 734 -12.78 0.70 -10.22
CA LEU A 734 -12.53 0.57 -8.78
C LEU A 734 -11.36 -0.39 -8.54
N HIS A 735 -10.17 0.19 -8.32
CA HIS A 735 -8.92 -0.53 -8.07
C HIS A 735 -8.39 -0.22 -6.68
N PHE A 736 -7.84 -1.24 -6.02
CA PHE A 736 -7.19 -1.17 -4.73
C PHE A 736 -5.66 -1.16 -4.87
N SER A 737 -4.95 -0.96 -3.75
CA SER A 737 -3.48 -1.07 -3.69
C SER A 737 -2.98 -2.41 -4.25
N GLY A 738 -1.91 -2.35 -5.05
CA GLY A 738 -1.37 -3.50 -5.79
C GLY A 738 -2.05 -3.76 -7.15
N GLY A 739 -2.90 -2.84 -7.64
CA GLY A 739 -3.60 -3.01 -8.94
C GLY A 739 -4.82 -3.94 -8.88
N ARG A 740 -5.22 -4.37 -7.67
CA ARG A 740 -6.27 -5.34 -7.43
C ARG A 740 -7.65 -4.80 -7.82
N THR A 741 -8.41 -5.57 -8.59
CA THR A 741 -9.80 -5.26 -8.98
C THR A 741 -10.81 -5.87 -8.00
N ILE A 742 -12.10 -5.56 -8.16
CA ILE A 742 -13.18 -6.21 -7.39
C ILE A 742 -13.11 -7.75 -7.52
N GLU A 743 -12.84 -8.28 -8.72
CA GLU A 743 -12.82 -9.73 -9.01
C GLU A 743 -11.59 -10.49 -8.46
N SER A 744 -10.60 -9.79 -7.89
CA SER A 744 -9.42 -10.43 -7.30
C SER A 744 -9.68 -11.14 -5.95
N HIS A 745 -10.90 -11.04 -5.41
CA HIS A 745 -11.25 -11.47 -4.05
C HIS A 745 -11.91 -12.87 -4.01
N ASP A 746 -11.72 -13.59 -2.89
CA ASP A 746 -12.40 -14.86 -2.61
C ASP A 746 -13.90 -14.66 -2.45
N VAL A 747 -14.31 -13.58 -1.77
CA VAL A 747 -15.70 -13.21 -1.50
C VAL A 747 -15.92 -11.73 -1.77
N ILE A 748 -16.98 -11.44 -2.54
CA ILE A 748 -17.39 -10.11 -2.94
C ILE A 748 -18.81 -9.90 -2.42
N PHE A 749 -19.01 -8.90 -1.56
CA PHE A 749 -20.34 -8.40 -1.19
C PHE A 749 -20.58 -7.08 -1.90
N TRP A 750 -21.66 -6.98 -2.67
CA TRP A 750 -22.03 -5.76 -3.38
C TRP A 750 -23.48 -5.39 -3.04
N PHE A 751 -23.65 -4.22 -2.44
CA PHE A 751 -24.91 -3.75 -1.90
C PHE A 751 -25.10 -2.25 -2.16
N GLY A 752 -26.32 -1.78 -1.98
CA GLY A 752 -26.63 -0.36 -2.02
C GLY A 752 -27.98 -0.02 -2.64
N ASP A 753 -28.24 1.28 -2.79
CA ASP A 753 -29.33 1.79 -3.63
C ASP A 753 -28.95 1.70 -5.12
N PHE A 754 -29.15 0.50 -5.67
CA PHE A 754 -28.97 0.22 -7.09
C PHE A 754 -30.05 0.84 -7.97
N ASN A 755 -31.10 1.45 -7.39
CA ASN A 755 -32.11 2.24 -8.07
C ASN A 755 -32.93 1.56 -9.20
N TYR A 756 -32.81 0.24 -9.40
CA TYR A 756 -33.66 -0.53 -10.31
C TYR A 756 -35.12 -0.52 -9.84
N ARG A 757 -36.05 -0.52 -10.80
CA ARG A 757 -37.49 -0.31 -10.54
C ARG A 757 -38.32 -1.53 -10.93
N ILE A 758 -39.60 -1.53 -10.53
CA ILE A 758 -40.58 -2.51 -11.02
C ILE A 758 -41.25 -1.95 -12.27
N SER A 759 -41.28 -2.73 -13.35
CA SER A 759 -41.87 -2.40 -14.65
C SER A 759 -43.36 -2.74 -14.70
N MET A 760 -44.13 -2.27 -13.72
CA MET A 760 -45.57 -2.52 -13.56
C MET A 760 -46.31 -1.25 -13.12
N GLY A 761 -47.65 -1.26 -13.18
CA GLY A 761 -48.46 -0.11 -12.76
C GLY A 761 -48.40 0.12 -11.23
N GLY A 762 -48.22 1.36 -10.78
CA GLY A 762 -48.07 1.67 -9.35
C GLY A 762 -49.20 1.12 -8.46
N GLU A 763 -50.45 1.26 -8.89
CA GLU A 763 -51.61 0.73 -8.15
C GLU A 763 -51.75 -0.79 -8.20
N GLU A 764 -51.21 -1.44 -9.23
CA GLU A 764 -51.12 -2.90 -9.31
C GLU A 764 -50.10 -3.43 -8.29
N VAL A 765 -48.91 -2.81 -8.24
CA VAL A 765 -47.88 -3.12 -7.25
C VAL A 765 -48.39 -2.89 -5.83
N LYS A 766 -48.98 -1.72 -5.53
CA LYS A 766 -49.59 -1.43 -4.22
C LYS A 766 -50.73 -2.40 -3.85
N ARG A 767 -51.44 -2.97 -4.84
CA ARG A 767 -52.49 -3.99 -4.59
C ARG A 767 -51.86 -5.35 -4.27
N ALA A 768 -50.86 -5.77 -5.03
CA ALA A 768 -50.12 -7.02 -4.79
C ALA A 768 -49.45 -7.01 -3.40
N VAL A 769 -48.80 -5.91 -3.03
CA VAL A 769 -48.18 -5.75 -1.68
C VAL A 769 -49.23 -5.85 -0.58
N ARG A 770 -50.37 -5.15 -0.68
CA ARG A 770 -51.47 -5.25 0.29
C ARG A 770 -52.09 -6.65 0.39
N ALA A 771 -52.06 -7.42 -0.70
CA ALA A 771 -52.51 -8.81 -0.72
C ALA A 771 -51.42 -9.82 -0.31
N ASN A 772 -50.21 -9.35 0.07
CA ASN A 772 -49.02 -10.17 0.30
C ASN A 772 -48.62 -11.08 -0.89
N GLN A 773 -48.96 -10.67 -2.11
CA GLN A 773 -48.68 -11.40 -3.35
C GLN A 773 -47.34 -10.96 -3.96
N ILE A 774 -46.27 -11.02 -3.16
CA ILE A 774 -44.96 -10.49 -3.53
C ILE A 774 -44.38 -11.15 -4.78
N ASP A 775 -44.53 -12.47 -4.94
CA ASP A 775 -44.02 -13.20 -6.11
C ASP A 775 -44.55 -12.68 -7.46
N LEU A 776 -45.76 -12.09 -7.49
CA LEU A 776 -46.34 -11.54 -8.73
C LEU A 776 -45.56 -10.32 -9.24
N ILE A 777 -45.01 -9.51 -8.34
CA ILE A 777 -44.32 -8.26 -8.70
C ILE A 777 -42.80 -8.45 -8.88
N VAL A 778 -42.23 -9.56 -8.39
CA VAL A 778 -40.82 -9.94 -8.66
C VAL A 778 -40.56 -10.13 -10.16
N GLY A 779 -41.53 -10.66 -10.91
CA GLY A 779 -41.42 -10.79 -12.38
C GLY A 779 -41.32 -9.46 -13.13
N GLY A 780 -41.67 -8.33 -12.49
CA GLY A 780 -41.49 -6.98 -13.02
C GLY A 780 -40.18 -6.29 -12.60
N ASP A 781 -39.37 -6.89 -11.71
CA ASP A 781 -38.14 -6.27 -11.18
C ASP A 781 -37.06 -6.15 -12.25
N GLN A 782 -36.62 -4.90 -12.51
CA GLN A 782 -35.63 -4.63 -13.54
C GLN A 782 -34.26 -5.24 -13.21
N LEU A 783 -33.82 -5.29 -11.95
CA LEU A 783 -32.51 -5.88 -11.63
C LEU A 783 -32.52 -7.39 -11.93
N THR A 784 -33.55 -8.10 -11.45
CA THR A 784 -33.76 -9.53 -11.73
C THR A 784 -33.73 -9.82 -13.23
N ALA A 785 -34.48 -9.05 -14.03
CA ALA A 785 -34.50 -9.21 -15.49
C ALA A 785 -33.15 -8.90 -16.15
N GLN A 786 -32.45 -7.84 -15.73
CA GLN A 786 -31.14 -7.48 -16.31
C GLN A 786 -30.02 -8.47 -15.92
N LYS A 787 -30.06 -9.06 -14.71
CA LYS A 787 -29.17 -10.15 -14.30
C LYS A 787 -29.41 -11.40 -15.13
N GLN A 788 -30.66 -11.83 -15.30
CA GLN A 788 -31.03 -12.98 -16.11
C GLN A 788 -30.64 -12.81 -17.59
N ALA A 789 -30.68 -11.57 -18.11
CA ALA A 789 -30.23 -11.23 -19.45
C ALA A 789 -28.68 -11.09 -19.59
N GLY A 790 -27.91 -11.27 -18.50
CA GLY A 790 -26.45 -11.14 -18.52
C GLY A 790 -25.93 -9.70 -18.67
N MET A 791 -26.78 -8.69 -18.48
CA MET A 791 -26.46 -7.27 -18.74
C MET A 791 -25.78 -6.55 -17.56
N THR A 792 -25.86 -7.12 -16.36
CA THR A 792 -25.35 -6.55 -15.11
C THR A 792 -25.17 -7.66 -14.07
N PHE A 793 -24.28 -7.47 -13.08
CA PHE A 793 -24.05 -8.41 -11.96
C PHE A 793 -23.92 -9.89 -12.38
N VAL A 794 -23.19 -10.16 -13.47
CA VAL A 794 -22.97 -11.51 -13.98
C VAL A 794 -22.19 -12.35 -12.95
N GLY A 795 -22.72 -13.53 -12.62
CA GLY A 795 -22.13 -14.42 -11.60
C GLY A 795 -22.35 -13.97 -10.15
N PHE A 796 -23.20 -12.98 -9.88
CA PHE A 796 -23.60 -12.61 -8.52
C PHE A 796 -24.95 -13.24 -8.15
N GLU A 797 -25.01 -13.82 -6.96
CA GLU A 797 -26.21 -14.33 -6.33
C GLU A 797 -27.00 -13.23 -5.61
N GLU A 798 -28.27 -13.50 -5.33
CA GLU A 798 -29.14 -12.66 -4.49
C GLU A 798 -30.12 -13.55 -3.70
N GLY A 799 -30.50 -13.14 -2.49
CA GLY A 799 -31.58 -13.78 -1.75
C GLY A 799 -32.94 -13.54 -2.41
N ARG A 800 -33.91 -14.42 -2.16
CA ARG A 800 -35.28 -14.26 -2.66
C ARG A 800 -35.93 -13.01 -2.07
N LEU A 801 -36.50 -12.17 -2.93
CA LEU A 801 -37.31 -11.02 -2.55
C LEU A 801 -38.66 -11.48 -1.98
N ASN A 802 -38.70 -11.76 -0.67
CA ASN A 802 -39.90 -12.17 0.08
C ASN A 802 -40.49 -11.03 0.94
N PHE A 803 -39.93 -9.83 0.85
CA PHE A 803 -40.34 -8.63 1.59
C PHE A 803 -40.89 -7.56 0.64
N ALA A 804 -41.78 -6.69 1.15
CA ALA A 804 -42.36 -5.61 0.36
C ALA A 804 -41.30 -4.63 -0.21
N PRO A 805 -41.56 -4.00 -1.38
CA PRO A 805 -40.70 -2.98 -1.97
C PRO A 805 -40.23 -1.91 -0.98
N THR A 806 -38.95 -1.55 -1.04
CA THR A 806 -38.25 -0.70 -0.07
C THR A 806 -38.41 0.79 -0.34
N TYR A 807 -38.80 1.16 -1.56
CA TYR A 807 -39.03 2.52 -2.04
C TYR A 807 -40.38 2.61 -2.77
N LYS A 808 -41.06 3.76 -2.90
CA LYS A 808 -40.86 5.00 -2.16
C LYS A 808 -41.99 5.16 -1.16
N TYR A 809 -41.66 5.32 0.12
CA TYR A 809 -42.62 5.62 1.16
C TYR A 809 -42.86 7.13 1.31
N ASP A 810 -43.92 7.50 2.00
CA ASP A 810 -43.97 8.79 2.67
C ASP A 810 -43.24 8.67 4.02
N THR A 811 -42.43 9.67 4.38
CA THR A 811 -41.58 9.59 5.58
C THR A 811 -42.44 9.45 6.83
N PHE A 812 -41.99 8.59 7.75
CA PHE A 812 -42.72 8.21 8.97
C PHE A 812 -44.06 7.48 8.75
N SER A 813 -44.41 7.09 7.51
CA SER A 813 -45.60 6.28 7.19
C SER A 813 -45.23 4.91 6.58
N ASP A 814 -46.20 4.00 6.55
CA ASP A 814 -46.20 2.77 5.74
C ASP A 814 -46.88 2.96 4.37
N ASP A 815 -47.43 4.15 4.10
CA ASP A 815 -47.98 4.52 2.80
C ASP A 815 -46.88 4.74 1.74
N TYR A 816 -47.16 4.29 0.51
CA TYR A 816 -46.31 4.53 -0.66
C TYR A 816 -46.66 5.83 -1.37
N ASP A 817 -45.62 6.62 -1.68
CA ASP A 817 -45.57 7.96 -2.31
C ASP A 817 -46.95 8.55 -2.70
N THR A 818 -47.58 9.27 -1.77
CA THR A 818 -48.85 9.99 -2.03
C THR A 818 -48.67 11.34 -2.73
N SER A 819 -47.43 11.72 -3.05
CA SER A 819 -47.15 12.94 -3.81
C SER A 819 -47.68 12.88 -5.26
N GLU A 820 -47.78 14.04 -5.92
CA GLU A 820 -48.19 14.16 -7.33
C GLU A 820 -47.38 13.29 -8.30
N LYS A 821 -46.15 12.91 -7.92
CA LYS A 821 -45.29 12.03 -8.73
C LYS A 821 -45.67 10.55 -8.63
N CYS A 822 -46.43 10.16 -7.59
CA CYS A 822 -47.00 8.84 -7.32
C CYS A 822 -46.11 7.68 -7.83
N ARG A 823 -44.86 7.62 -7.36
CA ARG A 823 -43.88 6.66 -7.89
C ARG A 823 -44.33 5.22 -7.61
N THR A 824 -44.21 4.36 -8.62
CA THR A 824 -44.37 2.91 -8.45
C THR A 824 -43.41 2.39 -7.37
N PRO A 825 -43.88 1.58 -6.40
CA PRO A 825 -43.01 0.95 -5.43
C PRO A 825 -41.94 0.05 -6.09
N ALA A 826 -40.73 0.02 -5.54
CA ALA A 826 -39.59 -0.71 -6.10
C ALA A 826 -38.63 -1.25 -5.03
N TRP A 827 -37.90 -2.32 -5.38
CA TRP A 827 -36.74 -2.80 -4.63
C TRP A 827 -35.46 -2.15 -5.16
N THR A 828 -35.23 -0.94 -4.68
CA THR A 828 -34.06 -0.12 -5.02
C THR A 828 -32.81 -0.53 -4.24
N ASP A 829 -33.00 -0.91 -2.98
CA ASP A 829 -31.96 -1.21 -2.00
C ASP A 829 -31.73 -2.74 -1.98
N ARG A 830 -30.51 -3.20 -2.27
CA ARG A 830 -30.22 -4.62 -2.57
C ARG A 830 -28.92 -5.10 -1.92
N VAL A 831 -28.81 -6.41 -1.65
CA VAL A 831 -27.55 -7.06 -1.23
C VAL A 831 -27.29 -8.30 -2.07
N LEU A 832 -26.22 -8.25 -2.86
CA LEU A 832 -25.76 -9.33 -3.73
C LEU A 832 -24.39 -9.82 -3.24
N TRP A 833 -24.03 -11.06 -3.57
CA TRP A 833 -22.70 -11.58 -3.32
C TRP A 833 -22.19 -12.43 -4.48
N ARG A 834 -20.87 -12.60 -4.55
CA ARG A 834 -20.20 -13.54 -5.44
C ARG A 834 -19.02 -14.14 -4.69
N GLU A 835 -18.76 -15.41 -4.92
CA GLU A 835 -17.58 -16.10 -4.42
C GLU A 835 -16.76 -16.66 -5.57
N THR A 836 -15.46 -16.84 -5.36
CA THR A 836 -14.59 -17.53 -6.31
C THR A 836 -14.19 -18.90 -5.74
N ASN A 837 -14.53 -19.95 -6.48
CA ASN A 837 -14.22 -21.33 -6.14
C ASN A 837 -12.89 -21.81 -6.76
N TRP A 838 -11.86 -20.95 -6.75
CA TRP A 838 -10.56 -21.28 -7.36
C TRP A 838 -9.79 -22.38 -6.62
N ARG A 839 -10.10 -22.62 -5.34
CA ARG A 839 -9.57 -23.74 -4.57
C ARG A 839 -10.32 -25.06 -4.83
N GLY A 840 -11.46 -25.01 -5.51
CA GLY A 840 -12.44 -26.09 -5.52
C GLY A 840 -13.07 -26.34 -4.14
N GLY A 841 -14.11 -27.19 -4.11
CA GLY A 841 -14.84 -27.53 -2.89
C GLY A 841 -16.24 -26.93 -2.82
N MET A 842 -16.80 -26.91 -1.61
CA MET A 842 -18.16 -26.44 -1.32
C MET A 842 -18.25 -24.90 -1.36
N PRO A 843 -19.47 -24.34 -1.59
CA PRO A 843 -19.72 -22.91 -1.43
C PRO A 843 -19.25 -22.39 -0.06
N LYS A 844 -18.50 -21.29 -0.06
CA LYS A 844 -17.99 -20.62 1.15
C LYS A 844 -19.06 -19.76 1.79
N VAL A 845 -19.95 -19.17 1.00
CA VAL A 845 -20.95 -18.18 1.45
C VAL A 845 -22.34 -18.81 1.55
N GLN A 846 -22.86 -18.93 2.77
CA GLN A 846 -24.23 -19.32 3.05
C GLN A 846 -25.06 -18.12 3.52
N LEU A 847 -26.07 -17.73 2.75
CA LEU A 847 -27.09 -16.78 3.19
C LEU A 847 -27.95 -17.40 4.30
N ARG A 848 -28.02 -16.73 5.46
CA ARG A 848 -28.84 -17.12 6.63
C ARG A 848 -30.17 -16.37 6.67
N ALA A 849 -30.14 -15.07 6.37
CA ALA A 849 -31.33 -14.22 6.31
C ALA A 849 -31.14 -13.12 5.27
N TYR A 850 -32.23 -12.73 4.59
CA TYR A 850 -32.31 -11.55 3.72
C TYR A 850 -33.66 -10.89 3.96
N GLY A 851 -33.70 -9.58 4.19
CA GLY A 851 -34.91 -8.90 4.60
C GLY A 851 -34.78 -7.39 4.71
N ARG A 852 -35.87 -6.74 5.14
CA ARG A 852 -35.91 -5.31 5.47
C ARG A 852 -36.24 -5.08 6.94
N CYS A 853 -35.90 -3.91 7.45
CA CYS A 853 -36.27 -3.43 8.80
C CYS A 853 -37.26 -2.26 8.70
N GLU A 854 -38.16 -2.11 9.67
CA GLU A 854 -39.17 -1.04 9.68
C GLU A 854 -38.68 0.28 10.30
N LEU A 855 -37.47 0.72 9.94
CA LEU A 855 -37.00 2.07 10.29
C LEU A 855 -37.62 3.09 9.31
N LYS A 856 -38.60 3.86 9.77
CA LYS A 856 -39.47 4.70 8.91
C LYS A 856 -38.99 6.15 8.74
N THR A 857 -37.77 6.47 9.16
CA THR A 857 -37.22 7.85 9.13
C THR A 857 -36.81 8.32 7.73
N SER A 858 -36.74 7.41 6.76
CA SER A 858 -36.48 7.69 5.34
C SER A 858 -37.69 7.30 4.48
N ASP A 859 -37.74 7.75 3.23
CA ASP A 859 -38.65 7.22 2.21
C ASP A 859 -38.17 5.87 1.63
N HIS A 860 -37.00 5.39 2.08
CA HIS A 860 -36.53 4.02 1.94
C HIS A 860 -36.59 3.24 3.26
N ARG A 861 -36.74 1.92 3.16
CA ARG A 861 -36.62 0.97 4.28
C ARG A 861 -35.25 0.27 4.27
N PRO A 862 -34.51 0.21 5.38
CA PRO A 862 -33.21 -0.46 5.43
C PRO A 862 -33.32 -1.93 5.05
N VAL A 863 -32.36 -2.42 4.27
CA VAL A 863 -32.21 -3.83 3.87
C VAL A 863 -31.01 -4.44 4.59
N TYR A 864 -31.09 -5.73 4.90
CA TYR A 864 -29.97 -6.50 5.44
C TYR A 864 -29.90 -7.90 4.85
N ALA A 865 -28.68 -8.43 4.80
CA ALA A 865 -28.40 -9.85 4.65
C ALA A 865 -27.44 -10.30 5.75
N LEU A 866 -27.69 -11.49 6.29
CA LEU A 866 -26.82 -12.17 7.24
C LEU A 866 -26.24 -13.41 6.56
N PHE A 867 -24.92 -13.57 6.65
CA PHE A 867 -24.19 -14.68 6.02
C PHE A 867 -23.39 -15.45 7.07
N THR A 868 -23.22 -16.76 6.83
CA THR A 868 -22.04 -17.48 7.31
C THR A 868 -21.06 -17.56 6.15
N VAL A 869 -19.79 -17.23 6.38
CA VAL A 869 -18.70 -17.35 5.42
C VAL A 869 -17.64 -18.29 5.97
N ASP A 870 -17.35 -19.37 5.26
CA ASP A 870 -16.28 -20.30 5.61
C ASP A 870 -14.90 -19.73 5.23
N ALA A 871 -14.38 -18.82 6.06
CA ALA A 871 -13.03 -18.31 5.91
C ALA A 871 -12.00 -19.39 6.26
N GLN A 872 -10.83 -19.31 5.63
CA GLN A 872 -9.82 -20.37 5.66
C GLN A 872 -8.62 -19.95 6.50
N ALA A 873 -8.45 -20.59 7.67
CA ALA A 873 -7.28 -20.44 8.52
C ALA A 873 -6.16 -21.38 8.11
N VAL A 874 -4.92 -20.89 8.09
CA VAL A 874 -3.74 -21.69 7.72
C VAL A 874 -3.34 -22.59 8.88
N ASP A 875 -3.25 -23.89 8.63
CA ASP A 875 -2.62 -24.85 9.53
C ASP A 875 -1.11 -24.81 9.27
N TRP A 876 -0.38 -24.10 10.15
CA TRP A 876 1.06 -23.90 9.98
C TRP A 876 1.90 -25.17 10.03
N THR A 877 1.38 -26.26 10.61
CA THR A 877 2.08 -27.55 10.64
C THR A 877 1.95 -28.25 9.28
N LYS A 878 0.76 -28.22 8.69
CA LYS A 878 0.57 -28.71 7.31
C LYS A 878 1.23 -27.82 6.28
N ALA A 879 1.21 -26.50 6.47
CA ALA A 879 1.84 -25.55 5.54
C ALA A 879 3.37 -25.77 5.45
N GLU A 880 4.02 -26.17 6.55
CA GLU A 880 5.42 -26.59 6.54
C GLU A 880 5.62 -27.81 5.64
N GLY A 881 4.88 -28.91 5.88
CA GLY A 881 4.94 -30.11 5.06
C GLY A 881 4.56 -29.91 3.58
N VAL A 882 3.55 -29.08 3.27
CA VAL A 882 3.18 -28.77 1.89
C VAL A 882 4.27 -27.98 1.18
N VAL A 883 4.98 -27.08 1.86
CA VAL A 883 6.10 -26.36 1.24
C VAL A 883 7.27 -27.31 0.97
N GLU A 884 7.54 -28.25 1.89
CA GLU A 884 8.50 -29.34 1.65
C GLU A 884 8.07 -30.22 0.45
N ASP A 885 6.83 -30.71 0.42
CA ASP A 885 6.30 -31.55 -0.67
C ASP A 885 6.36 -30.83 -2.03
N VAL A 886 5.96 -29.55 -2.10
CA VAL A 886 6.01 -28.75 -3.34
C VAL A 886 7.46 -28.57 -3.82
N VAL A 887 8.40 -28.26 -2.93
CA VAL A 887 9.82 -28.13 -3.31
C VAL A 887 10.44 -29.48 -3.70
N GLY A 888 10.00 -30.58 -3.07
CA GLY A 888 10.39 -31.93 -3.45
C GLY A 888 9.91 -32.32 -4.85
N LEU A 889 8.64 -32.04 -5.17
CA LEU A 889 8.03 -32.31 -6.48
C LEU A 889 8.67 -31.48 -7.60
N MET A 890 8.97 -30.21 -7.35
CA MET A 890 9.62 -29.33 -8.33
C MET A 890 11.06 -29.76 -8.68
N GLY A 891 11.67 -30.63 -7.87
CA GLY A 891 13.03 -31.13 -8.07
C GLY A 891 14.13 -30.08 -7.85
N PRO A 892 15.39 -30.41 -8.18
CA PRO A 892 16.51 -29.53 -7.92
C PRO A 892 16.42 -28.23 -8.74
N PRO A 893 16.74 -27.08 -8.12
CA PRO A 893 16.44 -25.78 -8.69
C PRO A 893 17.36 -25.45 -9.88
N ASP A 894 18.54 -26.06 -9.95
CA ASP A 894 19.45 -25.87 -11.07
C ASP A 894 19.02 -26.62 -12.34
N ALA A 895 17.96 -27.45 -12.26
CA ALA A 895 17.48 -28.29 -13.36
C ALA A 895 18.60 -29.08 -14.07
N THR A 896 19.67 -29.46 -13.34
CA THR A 896 20.89 -29.98 -13.94
C THR A 896 21.13 -31.45 -13.57
N VAL A 897 21.34 -32.28 -14.58
CA VAL A 897 21.87 -33.65 -14.41
C VAL A 897 23.29 -33.77 -14.93
N ILE A 898 24.06 -34.62 -14.28
CA ILE A 898 25.44 -34.96 -14.62
C ILE A 898 25.45 -36.39 -15.15
N CYS A 899 25.97 -36.55 -16.36
CA CYS A 899 26.09 -37.79 -17.10
C CYS A 899 27.57 -38.21 -17.16
N SER A 900 27.87 -39.38 -16.61
CA SER A 900 29.19 -40.02 -16.61
C SER A 900 29.12 -41.37 -17.32
N LEU A 901 30.26 -41.93 -17.74
CA LEU A 901 30.32 -43.32 -18.22
C LEU A 901 30.80 -44.28 -17.13
N VAL A 902 30.13 -45.42 -16.99
CA VAL A 902 30.59 -46.54 -16.17
C VAL A 902 31.66 -47.32 -16.94
N CYS A 903 32.86 -46.74 -17.09
CA CYS A 903 33.99 -47.35 -17.81
C CYS A 903 35.29 -47.24 -16.99
N PRO A 904 36.05 -48.33 -16.78
CA PRO A 904 37.27 -48.32 -15.97
C PRO A 904 38.53 -47.77 -16.68
N HIS A 905 38.42 -47.26 -17.91
CA HIS A 905 39.59 -46.98 -18.77
C HIS A 905 39.71 -45.58 -19.38
N ASP A 906 38.66 -44.75 -19.35
CA ASP A 906 38.73 -43.35 -19.80
C ASP A 906 37.84 -42.46 -18.90
N PRO A 907 38.40 -41.43 -18.22
CA PRO A 907 37.63 -40.52 -17.37
C PRO A 907 36.90 -39.40 -18.14
N LEU A 908 37.01 -39.30 -19.46
CA LEU A 908 36.42 -38.21 -20.25
C LEU A 908 35.17 -38.68 -21.04
N PHE A 909 34.07 -37.91 -20.95
CA PHE A 909 32.86 -38.18 -21.72
C PHE A 909 33.11 -38.01 -23.24
N PRO A 910 32.99 -39.07 -24.06
CA PRO A 910 33.33 -39.02 -25.48
C PRO A 910 32.43 -38.07 -26.27
N ALA A 911 33.04 -37.24 -27.13
CA ALA A 911 32.28 -36.26 -27.92
C ALA A 911 31.25 -36.88 -28.86
N ALA A 912 31.52 -38.08 -29.39
CA ALA A 912 30.63 -38.79 -30.30
C ALA A 912 29.35 -39.35 -29.63
N LEU A 913 29.28 -39.38 -28.29
CA LEU A 913 28.11 -39.91 -27.56
C LEU A 913 27.16 -38.82 -27.05
N VAL A 914 27.52 -37.54 -27.19
CA VAL A 914 26.68 -36.42 -26.71
C VAL A 914 25.34 -36.41 -27.42
N ASP A 915 25.33 -36.53 -28.76
CA ASP A 915 24.08 -36.57 -29.54
C ASP A 915 23.21 -37.77 -29.16
N THR A 916 23.82 -38.93 -28.87
CA THR A 916 23.11 -40.13 -28.39
C THR A 916 22.45 -39.91 -27.03
N VAL A 917 23.09 -39.21 -26.09
CA VAL A 917 22.46 -38.82 -24.82
C VAL A 917 21.34 -37.81 -25.06
N LEU A 918 21.54 -36.82 -25.93
CA LEU A 918 20.51 -35.83 -26.27
C LEU A 918 19.30 -36.48 -26.97
N ASP A 919 19.51 -37.53 -27.76
CA ASP A 919 18.43 -38.35 -28.34
C ASP A 919 17.61 -39.04 -27.23
N ARG A 920 18.26 -39.65 -26.23
CA ARG A 920 17.58 -40.27 -25.07
C ARG A 920 16.78 -39.27 -24.24
N VAL A 921 17.32 -38.08 -24.00
CA VAL A 921 16.58 -37.03 -23.28
C VAL A 921 15.37 -36.56 -24.08
N ARG A 922 15.49 -36.46 -25.41
CA ARG A 922 14.37 -36.15 -26.31
C ARG A 922 13.32 -37.26 -26.37
N GLU A 923 13.69 -38.54 -26.22
CA GLU A 923 12.74 -39.66 -26.06
C GLU A 923 11.89 -39.55 -24.79
N LEU A 924 12.42 -38.94 -23.71
CA LEU A 924 11.67 -38.64 -22.48
C LEU A 924 10.75 -37.40 -22.62
N GLY A 925 10.77 -36.71 -23.76
CA GLY A 925 10.04 -35.45 -23.96
C GLY A 925 10.63 -34.26 -23.20
N VAL A 926 11.86 -34.37 -22.69
CA VAL A 926 12.52 -33.35 -21.86
C VAL A 926 13.31 -32.35 -22.73
N PRO A 927 13.06 -31.04 -22.64
CA PRO A 927 13.87 -30.04 -23.32
C PRO A 927 15.22 -29.81 -22.64
N VAL A 928 16.30 -29.83 -23.44
CA VAL A 928 17.67 -29.46 -23.02
C VAL A 928 17.94 -28.03 -23.47
N LEU A 929 18.18 -27.14 -22.51
CA LEU A 929 18.49 -25.72 -22.76
C LEU A 929 19.96 -25.51 -23.16
N ALA A 930 20.88 -26.25 -22.52
CA ALA A 930 22.30 -26.17 -22.78
C ALA A 930 23.02 -27.46 -22.38
N THR A 931 24.25 -27.63 -22.87
CA THR A 931 25.18 -28.65 -22.37
C THR A 931 26.52 -28.02 -22.01
N ASN A 932 27.23 -28.62 -21.05
CA ASN A 932 28.60 -28.26 -20.71
C ASN A 932 29.41 -29.52 -20.41
N ARG A 933 30.74 -29.43 -20.44
CA ARG A 933 31.61 -30.54 -20.01
C ARG A 933 32.51 -30.06 -18.88
N VAL A 934 32.44 -30.73 -17.73
CA VAL A 934 33.12 -30.30 -16.50
C VAL A 934 33.75 -31.51 -15.85
N GLY A 935 35.07 -31.47 -15.62
CA GLY A 935 35.80 -32.53 -14.93
C GLY A 935 35.81 -33.90 -15.63
N GLY A 936 35.39 -33.97 -16.90
CA GLY A 936 35.22 -35.22 -17.64
C GLY A 936 33.76 -35.68 -17.75
N ASP A 937 32.84 -35.13 -16.96
CA ASP A 937 31.40 -35.42 -17.06
C ASP A 937 30.71 -34.54 -18.13
N LEU A 938 29.59 -35.02 -18.69
CA LEU A 938 28.66 -34.24 -19.50
C LEU A 938 27.54 -33.70 -18.61
N TRP A 939 27.39 -32.38 -18.54
CA TRP A 939 26.31 -31.72 -17.80
C TRP A 939 25.20 -31.31 -18.77
N LEU A 940 23.96 -31.61 -18.40
CA LEU A 940 22.76 -31.26 -19.16
C LEU A 940 21.94 -30.26 -18.34
N PHE A 941 21.72 -29.06 -18.88
CA PHE A 941 20.85 -28.06 -18.28
C PHE A 941 19.47 -28.18 -18.91
N LEU A 942 18.48 -28.51 -18.09
CA LEU A 942 17.12 -28.83 -18.52
C LEU A 942 16.18 -27.66 -18.20
N GLU A 943 14.94 -27.73 -18.68
CA GLU A 943 13.96 -26.64 -18.48
C GLU A 943 13.48 -26.51 -17.01
N SER A 944 13.27 -27.64 -16.32
CA SER A 944 12.74 -27.70 -14.95
C SER A 944 13.46 -28.73 -14.07
N GLY A 945 13.32 -28.61 -12.74
CA GLY A 945 13.83 -29.62 -11.81
C GLY A 945 13.10 -30.97 -11.96
N GLU A 946 11.80 -30.95 -12.28
CA GLU A 946 11.02 -32.14 -12.67
C GLU A 946 11.66 -32.85 -13.88
N SER A 947 12.15 -32.09 -14.86
CA SER A 947 12.89 -32.64 -16.01
C SER A 947 14.19 -33.32 -15.58
N ALA A 948 14.88 -32.78 -14.58
CA ALA A 948 16.08 -33.40 -14.00
C ALA A 948 15.76 -34.68 -13.22
N LEU A 949 14.63 -34.72 -12.49
CA LEU A 949 14.14 -35.95 -11.86
C LEU A 949 13.76 -37.00 -12.92
N ALA A 950 13.09 -36.61 -14.00
CA ALA A 950 12.75 -37.52 -15.11
C ALA A 950 13.99 -38.07 -15.82
N ALA A 951 15.01 -37.23 -16.03
CA ALA A 951 16.28 -37.61 -16.65
C ALA A 951 17.09 -38.66 -15.84
N LEU A 952 16.84 -38.82 -14.53
CA LEU A 952 17.41 -39.92 -13.74
C LEU A 952 16.97 -41.31 -14.23
N SER A 953 15.85 -41.43 -14.96
CA SER A 953 15.44 -42.71 -15.57
C SER A 953 16.40 -43.22 -16.66
N MET A 954 17.38 -42.41 -17.06
CA MET A 954 18.46 -42.81 -17.97
C MET A 954 19.67 -43.47 -17.24
N ASP A 955 19.69 -43.48 -15.91
CA ASP A 955 20.74 -44.17 -15.14
C ASP A 955 20.72 -45.68 -15.44
N GLY A 956 21.88 -46.26 -15.71
CA GLY A 956 22.04 -47.66 -16.14
C GLY A 956 21.69 -47.93 -17.61
N LEU A 957 21.40 -46.92 -18.44
CA LEU A 957 21.16 -47.15 -19.87
C LEU A 957 22.46 -47.44 -20.64
N SER A 958 22.45 -48.54 -21.40
CA SER A 958 23.50 -48.87 -22.36
C SER A 958 23.40 -47.96 -23.59
N ILE A 959 24.38 -47.07 -23.79
CA ILE A 959 24.48 -46.18 -24.95
C ILE A 959 25.53 -46.61 -25.98
N GLY A 960 26.31 -47.65 -25.69
CA GLY A 960 27.25 -48.28 -26.62
C GLY A 960 27.78 -49.63 -26.10
N PRO A 961 28.59 -50.37 -26.89
CA PRO A 961 29.13 -51.66 -26.48
C PRO A 961 30.03 -51.52 -25.23
N GLY A 962 29.55 -52.00 -24.08
CA GLY A 962 30.25 -51.83 -22.80
C GLY A 962 30.27 -50.39 -22.28
N GLN A 963 29.35 -49.54 -22.74
CA GLN A 963 29.22 -48.14 -22.33
C GLN A 963 27.84 -47.91 -21.72
N GLU A 964 27.80 -47.93 -20.40
CA GLU A 964 26.61 -47.69 -19.58
C GLU A 964 26.67 -46.28 -18.98
N LEU A 965 25.54 -45.60 -18.99
CA LEU A 965 25.40 -44.22 -18.51
C LEU A 965 25.13 -44.21 -17.00
N ALA A 966 25.92 -43.43 -16.26
CA ALA A 966 25.59 -43.07 -14.88
C ALA A 966 25.00 -41.65 -14.88
N VAL A 967 23.79 -41.47 -14.35
CA VAL A 967 23.08 -40.18 -14.32
C VAL A 967 22.73 -39.81 -12.89
N ARG A 968 23.19 -38.64 -12.47
CA ARG A 968 22.99 -38.11 -11.10
C ARG A 968 22.57 -36.64 -11.14
N LEU A 969 21.81 -36.21 -10.14
CA LEU A 969 21.52 -34.79 -9.95
C LEU A 969 22.82 -34.04 -9.61
N ARG A 970 22.94 -32.79 -10.05
CA ARG A 970 24.03 -31.90 -9.64
C ARG A 970 23.87 -31.44 -8.18
N THR A 971 22.65 -31.07 -7.79
CA THR A 971 22.29 -30.70 -6.41
C THR A 971 21.30 -31.74 -5.84
N PRO A 972 21.77 -32.90 -5.33
CA PRO A 972 20.92 -33.97 -4.80
C PRO A 972 20.33 -33.67 -3.41
N ASP A 973 20.81 -32.61 -2.76
CA ASP A 973 20.51 -32.13 -1.42
C ASP A 973 19.62 -30.86 -1.43
N TRP A 974 18.92 -30.59 -2.55
CA TRP A 974 18.15 -29.36 -2.75
C TRP A 974 17.08 -29.09 -1.68
N MET A 975 16.58 -30.13 -1.01
CA MET A 975 15.60 -30.02 0.08
C MET A 975 16.12 -29.23 1.29
N ASP A 976 17.43 -29.19 1.53
CA ASP A 976 18.03 -28.42 2.63
C ASP A 976 17.82 -26.89 2.45
N THR A 977 17.42 -26.45 1.25
CA THR A 977 17.18 -25.04 0.90
C THR A 977 15.78 -24.51 1.27
N VAL A 978 14.86 -25.38 1.72
CA VAL A 978 13.49 -24.98 2.13
C VAL A 978 13.51 -23.97 3.29
N GLY A 979 14.55 -24.03 4.14
CA GLY A 979 14.82 -23.04 5.18
C GLY A 979 14.19 -23.37 6.55
N PRO A 980 14.21 -22.44 7.51
CA PRO A 980 13.73 -22.68 8.86
C PRO A 980 12.20 -22.72 8.95
N LYS A 981 11.70 -23.41 9.98
CA LYS A 981 10.27 -23.68 10.23
C LYS A 981 9.37 -22.46 10.05
N ILE A 982 8.41 -22.57 9.12
CA ILE A 982 7.45 -21.51 8.76
C ILE A 982 6.55 -21.14 9.97
N SER A 983 6.35 -22.07 10.91
CA SER A 983 5.53 -21.90 12.11
C SER A 983 5.88 -20.68 12.98
N ALA A 984 7.11 -20.16 12.89
CA ALA A 984 7.52 -18.93 13.57
C ALA A 984 6.73 -17.67 13.13
N HIS A 985 5.98 -17.75 12.02
CA HIS A 985 5.14 -16.68 11.50
C HIS A 985 3.66 -16.76 11.93
N ASP A 986 3.28 -17.73 12.77
CA ASP A 986 1.89 -17.89 13.22
C ASP A 986 1.35 -16.61 13.92
N PRO A 987 0.28 -15.96 13.38
CA PRO A 987 -0.37 -14.85 14.05
C PRO A 987 -0.84 -15.17 15.47
N SER A 988 -1.18 -16.43 15.76
CA SER A 988 -1.64 -16.86 17.09
C SER A 988 -0.56 -16.66 18.16
N ALA A 989 0.71 -16.91 17.83
CA ALA A 989 1.85 -16.74 18.73
C ALA A 989 2.04 -15.26 19.15
N ILE A 990 1.65 -14.31 18.30
CA ILE A 990 1.77 -12.88 18.57
C ILE A 990 0.72 -12.44 19.61
N THR A 991 -0.48 -13.02 19.60
CA THR A 991 -1.50 -12.80 20.64
C THR A 991 -1.04 -13.27 22.02
N PHE A 992 -0.30 -14.38 22.12
CA PHE A 992 0.26 -14.86 23.39
C PHE A 992 1.47 -14.04 23.89
N ALA A 993 2.11 -13.24 23.03
CA ALA A 993 3.30 -12.45 23.36
C ALA A 993 3.00 -11.07 24.01
N GLY A 994 1.75 -10.76 24.35
CA GLY A 994 1.39 -9.62 25.20
C GLY A 994 0.48 -8.55 24.58
N ALA A 995 -0.05 -8.78 23.37
CA ALA A 995 -1.13 -7.95 22.84
C ALA A 995 -2.48 -8.35 23.48
N SER A 996 -2.79 -7.81 24.66
CA SER A 996 -4.06 -8.12 25.34
C SER A 996 -5.26 -7.67 24.49
N VAL A 997 -6.38 -8.39 24.61
CA VAL A 997 -7.65 -7.99 23.98
C VAL A 997 -8.11 -6.62 24.51
N ASP A 998 -7.76 -6.28 25.75
CA ASP A 998 -8.01 -4.97 26.36
C ASP A 998 -7.23 -3.83 25.68
N ALA A 999 -6.07 -4.11 25.06
CA ALA A 999 -5.34 -3.12 24.26
C ALA A 999 -5.96 -2.91 22.86
N MET A 1000 -6.70 -3.90 22.35
CA MET A 1000 -7.49 -3.82 21.11
C MET A 1000 -8.86 -3.15 21.35
N GLY A 1001 -9.44 -3.34 22.55
CA GLY A 1001 -10.62 -2.63 23.02
C GLY A 1001 -10.31 -1.16 23.26
N GLY A 1002 -10.69 -0.29 22.33
CA GLY A 1002 -10.67 1.15 22.58
C GLY A 1002 -11.62 1.54 23.73
N ASP A 1003 -11.36 2.67 24.38
CA ASP A 1003 -12.20 3.23 25.46
C ASP A 1003 -13.56 3.78 24.93
N GLY A 1004 -14.10 3.20 23.86
CA GLY A 1004 -15.27 3.66 23.08
C GLY A 1004 -15.07 4.97 22.30
N ASN A 1005 -14.12 5.81 22.73
CA ASN A 1005 -14.10 7.25 22.44
C ASN A 1005 -13.02 7.69 21.43
N SER A 1006 -12.32 6.75 20.77
CA SER A 1006 -11.24 7.06 19.81
C SER A 1006 -11.81 7.49 18.46
N LEU A 1007 -11.74 8.78 18.15
CA LEU A 1007 -12.38 9.40 16.98
C LEU A 1007 -11.38 9.93 15.93
N PHE A 1008 -10.11 9.52 16.00
CA PHE A 1008 -9.03 9.96 15.10
C PHE A 1008 -9.24 9.66 13.60
N ASN A 1009 -10.28 8.91 13.22
CA ASN A 1009 -10.62 8.65 11.82
C ASN A 1009 -11.41 9.81 11.16
N PHE A 1010 -11.73 10.88 11.89
CA PHE A 1010 -12.55 12.03 11.44
C PHE A 1010 -11.82 13.38 11.62
N ASP A 1011 -12.27 14.41 10.90
CA ASP A 1011 -11.69 15.77 10.98
C ASP A 1011 -12.09 16.51 12.27
N GLU A 1012 -11.17 17.35 12.79
CA GLU A 1012 -11.38 18.15 14.02
C GLU A 1012 -12.47 19.22 13.86
N GLU A 1013 -12.65 19.82 12.68
CA GLU A 1013 -13.68 20.87 12.46
C GLU A 1013 -15.12 20.31 12.57
N ASP A 1014 -15.34 19.06 12.14
CA ASP A 1014 -16.63 18.38 12.27
C ASP A 1014 -16.87 17.90 13.73
N GLU A 1015 -15.87 17.91 14.62
CA GLU A 1015 -16.00 17.49 16.04
C GLU A 1015 -16.89 18.42 16.86
N GLU A 1016 -16.61 19.73 16.84
CA GLU A 1016 -17.35 20.70 17.64
C GLU A 1016 -18.81 20.79 17.18
N VAL A 1017 -19.04 20.68 15.86
CA VAL A 1017 -20.37 20.62 15.25
C VAL A 1017 -21.11 19.36 15.66
N ALA A 1018 -20.49 18.18 15.54
CA ALA A 1018 -21.09 16.90 15.93
C ALA A 1018 -21.41 16.85 17.43
N LEU A 1019 -20.47 17.25 18.30
CA LEU A 1019 -20.69 17.33 19.75
C LEU A 1019 -21.77 18.34 20.13
N THR A 1020 -21.88 19.46 19.42
CA THR A 1020 -22.96 20.42 19.61
C THR A 1020 -24.31 19.80 19.24
N MET A 1021 -24.42 19.16 18.07
CA MET A 1021 -25.66 18.49 17.63
C MET A 1021 -26.08 17.35 18.56
N LEU A 1022 -25.13 16.56 19.09
CA LEU A 1022 -25.40 15.54 20.10
C LEU A 1022 -25.96 16.12 21.41
N ARG A 1023 -25.55 17.34 21.78
CA ARG A 1023 -25.98 18.04 23.00
C ARG A 1023 -27.29 18.84 22.83
N MET A 1024 -27.82 18.99 21.62
CA MET A 1024 -29.07 19.72 21.40
C MET A 1024 -30.26 19.01 22.05
N ALA A 1025 -30.94 19.71 22.96
CA ALA A 1025 -32.19 19.27 23.56
C ALA A 1025 -33.34 19.29 22.52
N PRO A 1026 -34.41 18.50 22.72
CA PRO A 1026 -35.58 18.51 21.85
C PRO A 1026 -36.16 19.91 21.62
N PRO A 1027 -36.52 20.27 20.37
CA PRO A 1027 -37.49 21.34 20.17
C PRO A 1027 -38.84 20.89 20.75
N GLU A 1028 -39.53 21.78 21.48
CA GLU A 1028 -40.89 21.50 21.96
C GLU A 1028 -41.81 21.17 20.78
N ARG A 1029 -42.73 20.20 20.98
CA ARG A 1029 -43.72 19.84 19.94
C ARG A 1029 -44.47 21.11 19.52
N PRO A 1030 -44.50 21.46 18.21
CA PRO A 1030 -45.42 22.48 17.72
C PRO A 1030 -46.84 22.12 18.16
N ARG A 1031 -47.58 23.10 18.67
CA ARG A 1031 -49.00 22.88 19.03
C ARG A 1031 -49.74 22.41 17.78
N PRO A 1032 -50.63 21.41 17.88
CA PRO A 1032 -51.37 20.92 16.72
C PRO A 1032 -52.12 22.08 16.05
N PRO A 1033 -52.16 22.14 14.71
CA PRO A 1033 -52.72 23.27 13.98
C PRO A 1033 -54.18 23.49 14.37
N SER A 1034 -54.51 24.70 14.83
CA SER A 1034 -55.88 25.09 15.11
C SER A 1034 -56.70 25.02 13.83
N VAL A 1035 -57.72 24.15 13.80
CA VAL A 1035 -58.62 23.99 12.66
C VAL A 1035 -59.31 25.31 12.36
N ARG A 1036 -58.93 25.97 11.26
CA ARG A 1036 -59.67 27.09 10.69
C ARG A 1036 -60.88 26.55 9.92
N SER A 1037 -62.01 26.43 10.59
CA SER A 1037 -63.31 26.27 9.94
C SER A 1037 -63.69 27.58 9.23
N GLY A 1038 -63.49 27.64 7.92
CA GLY A 1038 -64.02 28.71 7.08
C GLY A 1038 -65.47 28.43 6.66
N GLY A 1039 -66.27 29.49 6.49
CA GLY A 1039 -67.57 29.41 5.82
C GLY A 1039 -68.78 29.74 6.71
N THR A 1040 -69.13 31.02 6.79
CA THR A 1040 -70.52 31.45 7.03
C THR A 1040 -71.41 31.02 5.86
N PRO A 1041 -72.64 30.56 6.13
CA PRO A 1041 -73.77 31.23 5.50
C PRO A 1041 -74.96 31.51 6.44
N ILE A 1042 -75.51 32.72 6.26
CA ILE A 1042 -76.93 33.14 6.29
C ILE A 1042 -77.89 32.47 7.31
N ARG A 1043 -78.51 33.34 8.12
CA ARG A 1043 -79.69 33.13 9.00
C ARG A 1043 -80.79 32.21 8.42
N GLY A 1044 -81.28 31.31 9.28
CA GLY A 1044 -82.59 30.67 9.21
C GLY A 1044 -83.07 30.32 10.63
N GLU A 1045 -84.37 30.42 10.89
CA GLU A 1045 -84.96 30.32 12.24
C GLU A 1045 -85.31 28.88 12.66
N GLY A 1046 -85.46 28.63 13.97
CA GLY A 1046 -86.42 27.64 14.48
C GLY A 1046 -85.90 26.46 15.30
N GLY A 1047 -86.13 26.52 16.62
CA GLY A 1047 -86.80 25.45 17.37
C GLY A 1047 -86.13 24.09 17.65
N GLY A 1048 -85.77 23.86 18.92
CA GLY A 1048 -86.42 22.80 19.70
C GLY A 1048 -85.70 21.45 19.96
N SER A 1049 -85.89 20.98 21.20
CA SER A 1049 -85.81 19.59 21.70
C SER A 1049 -84.45 18.84 21.79
N THR A 1050 -84.08 18.58 23.05
CA THR A 1050 -83.37 17.37 23.56
C THR A 1050 -84.32 16.15 23.62
N PRO A 1051 -83.92 14.95 24.13
CA PRO A 1051 -82.60 14.30 24.26
C PRO A 1051 -82.60 12.88 23.61
N HIS A 1052 -81.53 12.08 23.75
CA HIS A 1052 -81.63 10.74 24.40
C HIS A 1052 -80.26 10.08 24.69
N ARG A 1053 -80.29 9.18 25.68
CA ARG A 1053 -79.23 8.37 26.33
C ARG A 1053 -79.24 6.96 25.64
N VAL A 1054 -78.31 5.99 25.73
CA VAL A 1054 -77.80 5.12 26.83
C VAL A 1054 -76.66 4.18 26.25
N PRO A 1055 -76.00 3.18 26.94
CA PRO A 1055 -74.68 3.42 27.56
C PRO A 1055 -73.55 2.33 27.44
N SER A 1056 -72.36 2.70 27.94
CA SER A 1056 -71.42 1.98 28.86
C SER A 1056 -70.94 0.51 28.70
N GLY A 1057 -69.62 0.35 28.86
CA GLY A 1057 -68.93 -0.74 29.57
C GLY A 1057 -67.42 -0.75 29.26
N SER A 1058 -66.45 -0.88 30.18
CA SER A 1058 -66.47 -0.99 31.66
C SER A 1058 -65.03 -0.95 32.27
N SER A 1059 -64.88 -0.53 33.55
CA SER A 1059 -63.78 -0.93 34.50
C SER A 1059 -62.34 -0.40 34.25
N LEU A 1060 -61.46 0.04 35.20
CA LEU A 1060 -61.41 0.22 36.68
C LEU A 1060 -60.70 1.60 36.98
N ALA A 1061 -61.00 2.41 38.02
CA ALA A 1061 -60.64 2.32 39.46
C ALA A 1061 -59.12 2.11 39.74
N ASN A 1062 -58.37 2.82 40.62
CA ASN A 1062 -58.49 3.96 41.57
C ASN A 1062 -57.08 4.66 41.61
N LEU A 1063 -56.74 5.78 42.30
CA LEU A 1063 -56.92 6.17 43.72
C LEU A 1063 -56.38 7.62 43.94
N ASP A 1064 -56.76 8.26 45.05
CA ASP A 1064 -56.54 9.69 45.36
C ASP A 1064 -55.16 10.11 45.93
N TRP A 1065 -54.94 11.43 45.91
CA TRP A 1065 -53.83 12.20 46.50
C TRP A 1065 -54.04 12.51 47.99
N PRO A 1066 -52.96 12.73 48.76
CA PRO A 1066 -52.98 13.81 49.76
C PRO A 1066 -51.74 14.71 49.76
N SER A 1067 -51.90 15.88 50.38
CA SER A 1067 -51.09 17.09 50.22
C SER A 1067 -50.10 17.37 51.38
N ASP A 1068 -49.37 18.48 51.19
CA ASP A 1068 -49.00 19.49 52.20
C ASP A 1068 -47.56 19.61 52.79
N THR A 1069 -47.06 20.85 52.62
CA THR A 1069 -46.32 21.71 53.57
C THR A 1069 -44.96 21.29 54.17
N SER A 1070 -43.90 22.02 53.78
CA SER A 1070 -43.11 22.93 54.66
C SER A 1070 -41.99 23.60 53.83
N SER A 1071 -42.06 24.87 53.40
CA SER A 1071 -41.77 26.13 54.13
C SER A 1071 -40.37 26.29 54.77
N SER A 1072 -39.62 27.28 54.22
CA SER A 1072 -38.66 28.21 54.85
C SER A 1072 -37.22 27.75 55.15
N PHE A 1073 -36.19 28.61 55.19
CA PHE A 1073 -36.06 30.07 54.91
C PHE A 1073 -35.12 30.32 53.68
N GLY A 1074 -34.57 31.50 53.29
CA GLY A 1074 -34.44 32.86 53.87
C GLY A 1074 -33.79 33.84 52.85
N SER A 1075 -33.71 35.14 53.18
CA SER A 1075 -33.58 36.25 52.21
C SER A 1075 -32.30 37.10 52.29
N LEU A 1076 -31.87 37.63 51.12
CA LEU A 1076 -31.24 38.94 50.75
C LEU A 1076 -30.50 39.80 51.81
N PRO A 1077 -29.39 40.48 51.41
CA PRO A 1077 -29.46 41.87 50.89
C PRO A 1077 -28.53 42.14 49.68
N THR A 1078 -28.97 42.70 48.54
CA THR A 1078 -29.07 44.15 48.19
C THR A 1078 -27.83 45.04 48.41
N ALA A 1079 -27.20 45.50 47.32
CA ALA A 1079 -26.64 46.86 47.17
C ALA A 1079 -26.37 47.22 45.69
N SER A 1080 -26.96 48.32 45.22
CA SER A 1080 -26.54 49.13 44.05
C SER A 1080 -26.34 50.57 44.57
N PRO A 1081 -25.54 51.47 43.94
CA PRO A 1081 -26.12 52.29 42.84
C PRO A 1081 -25.12 52.86 41.79
N PHE A 1082 -25.65 53.17 40.59
CA PHE A 1082 -25.21 54.23 39.63
C PHE A 1082 -23.74 54.16 39.10
N GLU A 1083 -23.37 54.73 37.94
CA GLU A 1083 -23.87 55.90 37.21
C GLU A 1083 -23.65 55.73 35.68
N ALA A 1084 -24.21 56.63 34.85
CA ALA A 1084 -24.19 56.52 33.38
C ALA A 1084 -23.56 57.76 32.71
N SER A 1085 -22.87 57.59 31.58
CA SER A 1085 -22.80 58.61 30.51
C SER A 1085 -22.33 58.03 29.17
N TRP A 1086 -22.67 58.74 28.08
CA TRP A 1086 -22.47 58.35 26.69
C TRP A 1086 -21.30 59.08 26.02
N THR A 1087 -20.66 58.48 25.02
CA THR A 1087 -20.12 59.17 23.83
C THR A 1087 -20.14 58.24 22.61
N SER A 1088 -19.95 58.77 21.39
CA SER A 1088 -20.71 58.32 20.21
C SER A 1088 -19.93 58.35 18.88
N ILE A 1089 -20.32 57.47 17.92
CA ILE A 1089 -20.20 57.61 16.43
C ILE A 1089 -18.77 57.46 15.84
N PRO A 1090 -18.52 57.05 14.56
CA PRO A 1090 -19.36 56.42 13.50
C PRO A 1090 -18.83 55.05 12.94
N PRO A 1091 -19.62 54.35 12.08
CA PRO A 1091 -19.14 53.27 11.20
C PRO A 1091 -18.84 53.72 9.74
N PRO A 1092 -17.89 53.11 9.01
CA PRO A 1092 -17.64 53.40 7.60
C PRO A 1092 -18.42 52.51 6.61
N GLN A 1093 -19.45 53.12 6.04
CA GLN A 1093 -20.03 53.03 4.67
C GLN A 1093 -19.75 51.83 3.72
N GLN A 1094 -20.84 51.34 3.11
CA GLN A 1094 -20.86 50.64 1.81
C GLN A 1094 -20.84 51.63 0.62
N PRO A 1095 -20.35 51.24 -0.58
CA PRO A 1095 -20.72 51.85 -1.86
C PRO A 1095 -21.95 51.17 -2.48
N SER A 1096 -22.82 51.97 -3.10
CA SER A 1096 -24.13 51.57 -3.63
C SER A 1096 -24.16 51.21 -5.12
N LEU A 1097 -25.16 50.42 -5.51
CA LEU A 1097 -25.56 50.15 -6.89
C LEU A 1097 -26.09 51.40 -7.63
N THR A 1098 -25.89 51.45 -8.95
CA THR A 1098 -26.65 52.31 -9.87
C THR A 1098 -27.34 51.48 -10.95
N THR A 1099 -28.58 51.85 -11.26
CA THR A 1099 -29.51 51.19 -12.18
C THR A 1099 -29.33 51.59 -13.64
N LEU A 1100 -29.52 50.66 -14.58
CA LEU A 1100 -30.08 50.92 -15.91
C LEU A 1100 -30.97 49.73 -16.36
N GLN A 1101 -31.91 50.00 -17.27
CA GLN A 1101 -33.09 49.18 -17.59
C GLN A 1101 -32.91 48.29 -18.86
N PRO A 1102 -33.90 47.45 -19.28
CA PRO A 1102 -33.62 46.14 -19.89
C PRO A 1102 -33.67 46.07 -21.42
N LEU A 1103 -33.06 45.01 -21.97
CA LEU A 1103 -33.28 44.50 -23.33
C LEU A 1103 -33.43 42.96 -23.31
N GLY A 1104 -34.12 42.42 -24.33
CA GLY A 1104 -34.81 41.13 -24.24
C GLY A 1104 -34.11 39.88 -24.80
N ALA A 1105 -34.84 38.77 -24.64
CA ALA A 1105 -34.59 37.37 -25.04
C ALA A 1105 -33.68 37.05 -26.24
N SER A 1106 -32.67 36.20 -26.02
CA SER A 1106 -32.59 34.83 -26.54
C SER A 1106 -31.26 34.13 -26.15
N PRO A 1107 -31.20 32.80 -26.01
CA PRO A 1107 -29.96 32.08 -25.69
C PRO A 1107 -29.07 31.92 -26.94
N ALA A 1108 -27.82 32.35 -26.85
CA ALA A 1108 -26.83 32.20 -27.92
C ALA A 1108 -26.09 30.86 -27.84
N VAL A 1109 -25.81 30.27 -29.01
CA VAL A 1109 -25.08 29.02 -29.21
C VAL A 1109 -23.57 29.21 -28.91
N PRO A 1110 -22.88 28.27 -28.24
CA PRO A 1110 -21.43 28.35 -28.02
C PRO A 1110 -20.64 28.21 -29.34
N PRO A 1111 -19.47 28.86 -29.48
CA PRO A 1111 -18.73 28.90 -30.74
C PRO A 1111 -18.09 27.55 -31.10
N SER A 1112 -18.07 27.25 -32.41
CA SER A 1112 -17.45 26.06 -32.98
C SER A 1112 -15.92 26.11 -32.95
N ILE A 1113 -15.29 24.99 -32.61
CA ILE A 1113 -13.83 24.79 -32.63
C ILE A 1113 -13.33 24.73 -34.09
N PRO A 1114 -12.26 25.45 -34.48
CA PRO A 1114 -11.73 25.41 -35.84
C PRO A 1114 -11.02 24.07 -36.14
N SER A 1115 -11.29 23.52 -37.32
CA SER A 1115 -10.70 22.27 -37.82
C SER A 1115 -9.20 22.39 -38.11
N ARG A 1116 -8.44 21.36 -37.72
CA ARG A 1116 -6.98 21.24 -37.94
C ARG A 1116 -6.66 21.02 -39.44
N PRO A 1117 -5.64 21.68 -40.03
CA PRO A 1117 -5.27 21.45 -41.43
C PRO A 1117 -4.67 20.05 -41.66
N ALA A 1118 -4.89 19.49 -42.85
CA ALA A 1118 -4.27 18.24 -43.29
C ALA A 1118 -2.78 18.43 -43.67
N PRO A 1119 -1.93 17.39 -43.53
CA PRO A 1119 -0.54 17.44 -43.95
C PRO A 1119 -0.39 17.47 -45.49
N PRO A 1120 0.69 18.04 -46.04
CA PRO A 1120 0.91 18.14 -47.49
C PRO A 1120 1.33 16.80 -48.12
N PRO A 1121 1.08 16.60 -49.43
CA PRO A 1121 1.44 15.37 -50.13
C PRO A 1121 2.95 15.29 -50.42
N PRO A 1122 3.53 14.08 -50.53
CA PRO A 1122 4.92 13.88 -50.91
C PRO A 1122 5.15 14.24 -52.39
N ARG A 1123 6.29 14.88 -52.71
CA ARG A 1123 6.74 15.10 -54.09
C ARG A 1123 7.66 13.97 -54.56
N HIS A 1124 7.40 13.45 -55.75
CA HIS A 1124 8.27 12.49 -56.44
C HIS A 1124 9.44 13.17 -57.18
N GLY A 1125 10.53 12.41 -57.35
CA GLY A 1125 11.68 12.72 -58.21
C GLY A 1125 12.99 12.94 -57.41
N ALA A 1126 14.08 12.20 -57.63
CA ALA A 1126 14.34 11.14 -58.61
C ALA A 1126 15.42 10.14 -58.12
N SER A 1127 15.36 8.90 -58.63
CA SER A 1127 16.44 7.90 -58.58
C SER A 1127 17.33 8.03 -59.85
N PRO A 1128 18.35 7.18 -60.10
CA PRO A 1128 19.04 6.20 -59.24
C PRO A 1128 20.58 6.32 -59.27
N LEU A 1129 21.31 5.55 -58.43
CA LEU A 1129 22.53 4.87 -58.87
C LEU A 1129 22.91 3.69 -57.94
N MET A 1130 23.79 2.84 -58.44
CA MET A 1130 23.85 1.40 -58.16
C MET A 1130 25.15 0.97 -57.43
N ARG A 1131 25.06 -0.22 -56.80
CA ARG A 1131 26.11 -1.29 -56.67
C ARG A 1131 27.14 -1.29 -55.54
N HIS A 1132 27.10 -2.43 -54.84
CA HIS A 1132 28.17 -3.34 -54.39
C HIS A 1132 29.27 -2.87 -53.44
N GLY A 1133 29.51 -3.73 -52.45
CA GLY A 1133 30.53 -3.67 -51.40
C GLY A 1133 30.11 -4.61 -50.29
#